data_AF-A0A895KX15-F1
#
_entry.id   AF-A0A895KX15-F1
#
_cell.length_a   1.000
_cell.length_b   1.000
_cell.length_c   1.000
_cell.angle_alpha   90.00
_cell.angle_beta   90.00
_cell.angle_gamma   90.00
#
_symmetry.space_group_name_H-M   'P 1'
#
loop_
_entity.id
_entity.type
_entity.pdbx_description
1 polymer ?
#
loop_
_entity_poly.entity_id
_entity_poly.type
_entity_poly.pdbx_seq_one_letter_code
_entity_poly.pdbx_strand_id
1 'polypeptide(L)'
;MKSQTYILKKGTTVTGPVLKLYVKLFWNDIFKPLHINNENTHLLVICKIEYDDSTLGHRSLANLRKLNYTDMNLFIEYLGVRLGYLTEAYKTTPFSKITFTYLVKDGIAEDSQESLRPTVYEVKAHAYNNYVLPLSMDPTKYGNVLAEISSNDSLTRYIVENGNKCFNIEVHPAKPVRNNVRVLGAADLTWVDTQVSDDVFKRVIGHNTLYIKNEEVVVKSKQLSAKPFRKLVTDSKIADITNIMTMDIETVLIDGNMCPYLICAYSANNSIQSYASDTTNDSVKSMFNKFIEQLLLDKKVKYVYAHNLSGFDGTLLLKYLINTQELNVEPLIFNGKLISIKVKDSKDRIIMFKDSYLMLPMALRNLCTAFKVDSIKSHFPFELNDINYVGEFPPFDCWTDLSQKEYNTLKSNHNGIWSFKDEAIKYCMLDCKSLMEVLVQFNKLVFGEFKVNIFSSLTLPALAMRIYKSQFMPKDSIYQILGQVEKDIRESYTGGAVDVYIPHNKVDKDFGDPNRLQLSYYDVNSLYPKIMRDTQMPAGKPIAFEGDITKYEENVFGFFYCKIKTPNYMKHPILQRRINTPEGVRTIAGLGEWEGWIFSGEMHNAIKYGYEFEIIRGYKFRSDYIFKEYVDKMYELRKTYKKDNPLNLIAKLLMNSLYGKFGMRPDSTKVETYDISTPDGKQLLQDVLECMADHVQDVIHFDNHVILLLPNMPNYKYNESKELYHGLDVNIAIASAVTAGGRVYMSFFKNRPEYNLYYSDTDSIVIDGLLPDVLVGNELGQLKLEYTINKAVFLAPKVYGLVTTEGEEIIKVKGVSKDAIADYNVNFSALESLILHNSKLVFNQKKWFKAMFEGKISVLDVAYQLQVTSSKRTNIYKEKECLHNGKIKNRIFYIKILPYLKKK
;
A
#
# COMPACT_ATOMS: atom_id res chain seq x y z
N MET A 1 38.49 -38.61 10.34
CA MET A 1 38.14 -37.22 9.97
C MET A 1 37.58 -36.56 11.22
N LYS A 2 38.13 -35.43 11.66
CA LYS A 2 37.70 -34.70 12.86
C LYS A 2 37.19 -33.31 12.47
N SER A 3 36.40 -32.65 13.31
CA SER A 3 35.94 -31.27 13.06
C SER A 3 36.04 -30.45 14.33
N GLN A 4 36.51 -29.20 14.19
CA GLN A 4 36.52 -28.19 15.23
C GLN A 4 35.57 -27.06 14.83
N THR A 5 34.55 -26.79 15.65
CA THR A 5 33.52 -25.78 15.36
C THR A 5 33.55 -24.67 16.40
N TYR A 6 33.54 -23.43 15.94
CA TYR A 6 33.44 -22.23 16.76
C TYR A 6 32.09 -21.57 16.53
N ILE A 7 31.39 -21.22 17.62
CA ILE A 7 30.10 -20.53 17.59
C ILE A 7 30.34 -19.02 17.69
N LEU A 8 29.66 -18.25 16.84
CA LEU A 8 29.79 -16.81 16.73
C LEU A 8 28.53 -16.10 17.25
N LYS A 9 28.67 -14.80 17.55
CA LYS A 9 27.53 -13.95 17.89
C LYS A 9 26.62 -13.79 16.67
N LYS A 10 25.31 -13.92 16.87
CA LYS A 10 24.28 -13.74 15.83
C LYS A 10 24.47 -12.39 15.12
N GLY A 11 24.35 -12.37 13.79
CA GLY A 11 24.60 -11.16 12.99
C GLY A 11 26.06 -10.95 12.52
N THR A 12 26.99 -11.85 12.85
CA THR A 12 28.40 -11.72 12.42
C THR A 12 28.53 -12.03 10.93
N THR A 13 29.21 -11.16 10.17
CA THR A 13 29.51 -11.35 8.73
C THR A 13 30.93 -11.87 8.50
N VAL A 14 31.13 -12.70 7.47
CA VAL A 14 32.45 -13.28 7.19
C VAL A 14 33.37 -12.20 6.63
N THR A 15 34.37 -11.77 7.42
CA THR A 15 35.38 -10.79 7.00
C THR A 15 36.78 -11.37 7.13
N GLY A 16 37.76 -10.77 6.44
CA GLY A 16 39.17 -11.15 6.55
C GLY A 16 39.68 -11.19 8.01
N PRO A 17 39.42 -10.16 8.84
CA PRO A 17 39.78 -10.18 10.26
C PRO A 17 39.14 -11.33 11.04
N VAL A 18 37.86 -11.63 10.78
CA VAL A 18 37.13 -12.73 11.44
C VAL A 18 37.75 -14.08 11.06
N LEU A 19 38.04 -14.32 9.78
CA LEU A 19 38.72 -15.55 9.33
C LEU A 19 40.10 -15.69 9.95
N LYS A 20 40.89 -14.60 9.97
CA LYS A 20 42.21 -14.58 10.60
C LYS A 20 42.15 -14.96 12.08
N LEU A 21 41.14 -14.48 12.81
CA LEU A 21 40.94 -14.82 14.22
C LEU A 21 40.69 -16.32 14.39
N TYR A 22 39.75 -16.90 13.65
CA TYR A 22 39.37 -18.30 13.82
C TYR A 22 40.38 -19.30 13.26
N VAL A 23 41.17 -18.93 12.24
CA VAL A 23 42.32 -19.74 11.82
C VAL A 23 43.37 -19.80 12.92
N LYS A 24 43.66 -18.67 13.59
CA LYS A 24 44.58 -18.64 14.74
C LYS A 24 44.09 -19.50 15.90
N LEU A 25 42.79 -19.45 16.20
CA LEU A 25 42.18 -20.31 17.22
C LEU A 25 42.33 -21.79 16.84
N PHE A 26 42.00 -22.17 15.59
CA PHE A 26 42.19 -23.53 15.11
C PHE A 26 43.66 -23.98 15.20
N TRP A 27 44.60 -23.09 14.89
CA TRP A 27 46.03 -23.38 15.02
C TRP A 27 46.43 -23.66 16.47
N ASN A 28 45.92 -22.88 17.41
CA ASN A 28 46.23 -23.05 18.83
C ASN A 28 45.53 -24.25 19.47
N ASP A 29 44.26 -24.47 19.15
CA ASP A 29 43.44 -25.49 19.79
C ASP A 29 43.74 -26.90 19.26
N ILE A 30 44.11 -27.00 17.97
CA ILE A 30 44.23 -28.29 17.27
C ILE A 30 45.64 -28.51 16.73
N PHE A 31 46.14 -27.62 15.87
CA PHE A 31 47.37 -27.90 15.13
C PHE A 31 48.60 -27.87 16.06
N LYS A 32 48.70 -26.91 16.97
CA LYS A 32 49.81 -26.77 17.92
C LYS A 32 49.94 -28.00 18.86
N PRO A 33 48.88 -28.50 19.53
CA PRO A 33 48.97 -29.73 20.31
C PRO A 33 49.38 -30.96 19.50
N LEU A 34 48.91 -31.08 18.25
CA LEU A 34 49.29 -32.19 17.37
C LEU A 34 50.75 -32.10 16.94
N HIS A 35 51.23 -30.90 16.62
CA HIS A 35 52.61 -30.65 16.22
C HIS A 35 53.60 -30.90 17.36
N ILE A 36 53.25 -30.53 18.60
CA ILE A 36 54.07 -30.84 19.80
C ILE A 36 54.23 -32.35 20.00
N ASN A 37 53.19 -33.14 19.68
CA ASN A 37 53.25 -34.60 19.83
C ASN A 37 53.99 -35.29 18.67
N ASN A 38 53.97 -34.72 17.47
CA ASN A 38 54.71 -35.21 16.31
C ASN A 38 54.98 -34.06 15.32
N GLU A 39 56.23 -33.61 15.28
CA GLU A 39 56.66 -32.49 14.43
C GLU A 39 56.53 -32.80 12.92
N ASN A 40 56.56 -34.09 12.55
CA ASN A 40 56.34 -34.60 11.21
C ASN A 40 54.87 -34.94 10.98
N THR A 41 53.98 -33.95 11.16
CA THR A 41 52.56 -34.08 10.83
C THR A 41 52.06 -32.89 10.01
N HIS A 42 51.19 -33.18 9.05
CA HIS A 42 50.45 -32.19 8.31
C HIS A 42 48.95 -32.45 8.42
N LEU A 43 48.16 -31.39 8.21
CA LEU A 43 46.71 -31.48 8.22
C LEU A 43 46.14 -31.32 6.82
N LEU A 44 45.16 -32.17 6.46
CA LEU A 44 44.26 -31.90 5.35
C LEU A 44 43.04 -31.16 5.91
N VAL A 45 42.90 -29.87 5.65
CA VAL A 45 41.90 -28.99 6.28
C VAL A 45 40.94 -28.42 5.25
N ILE A 46 39.65 -28.43 5.57
CA ILE A 46 38.61 -27.67 4.86
C ILE A 46 37.86 -26.77 5.85
N CYS A 47 37.66 -25.51 5.46
CA CYS A 47 36.94 -24.52 6.26
C CYS A 47 35.50 -24.37 5.75
N LYS A 48 34.53 -24.42 6.65
CA LYS A 48 33.09 -24.30 6.37
C LYS A 48 32.46 -23.26 7.29
N ILE A 49 31.37 -22.65 6.84
CA ILE A 49 30.50 -21.77 7.63
C ILE A 49 29.08 -22.30 7.63
N GLU A 50 28.34 -22.00 8.69
CA GLU A 50 26.90 -22.26 8.83
C GLU A 50 26.19 -20.93 9.04
N TYR A 51 25.24 -20.60 8.17
CA TYR A 51 24.51 -19.33 8.22
C TYR A 51 23.56 -19.25 9.42
N ASP A 52 23.17 -18.03 9.79
CA ASP A 52 22.10 -17.82 10.79
C ASP A 52 20.74 -18.33 10.25
N ASP A 53 20.55 -18.31 8.94
CA ASP A 53 19.41 -18.93 8.26
C ASP A 53 19.66 -20.42 8.04
N SER A 54 18.95 -21.26 8.80
CA SER A 54 19.07 -22.72 8.74
C SER A 54 18.67 -23.31 7.38
N THR A 55 17.95 -22.58 6.53
CA THR A 55 17.60 -23.04 5.17
C THR A 55 18.78 -22.99 4.21
N LEU A 56 19.80 -22.18 4.50
CA LEU A 56 21.02 -22.08 3.68
C LEU A 56 22.03 -23.20 4.00
N GLY A 57 21.94 -23.79 5.20
CA GLY A 57 22.80 -24.88 5.65
C GLY A 57 24.28 -24.49 5.77
N HIS A 58 25.17 -25.48 5.62
CA HIS A 58 26.61 -25.24 5.61
C HIS A 58 27.16 -24.95 4.21
N ARG A 59 28.21 -24.13 4.12
CA ARG A 59 28.96 -23.88 2.89
C ARG A 59 30.46 -23.94 3.16
N SER A 60 31.20 -24.61 2.27
CA SER A 60 32.67 -24.57 2.31
C SER A 60 33.16 -23.21 1.83
N LEU A 61 34.08 -22.59 2.58
CA LEU A 61 34.78 -21.36 2.20
C LEU A 61 35.89 -21.63 1.19
N ALA A 62 36.49 -22.82 1.25
CA ALA A 62 37.60 -23.19 0.40
C ALA A 62 37.64 -24.68 0.11
N ASN A 63 38.46 -25.05 -0.88
CA ASN A 63 38.80 -26.45 -1.14
C ASN A 63 39.66 -27.02 -0.01
N LEU A 64 39.73 -28.36 0.08
CA LEU A 64 40.64 -29.06 0.99
C LEU A 64 42.10 -28.66 0.69
N ARG A 65 42.86 -28.34 1.75
CA ARG A 65 44.27 -27.95 1.66
C ARG A 65 45.14 -28.80 2.57
N LYS A 66 46.32 -29.17 2.08
CA LYS A 66 47.40 -29.72 2.90
C LYS A 66 48.11 -28.55 3.57
N LEU A 67 48.21 -28.57 4.89
CA LEU A 67 48.82 -27.52 5.70
C LEU A 67 49.90 -28.14 6.56
N ASN A 68 51.12 -27.64 6.47
CA ASN A 68 52.17 -27.82 7.48
C ASN A 68 51.96 -26.81 8.61
N TYR A 69 52.55 -27.06 9.77
CA TYR A 69 52.38 -26.18 10.94
C TYR A 69 52.83 -24.73 10.67
N THR A 70 53.80 -24.54 9.77
CA THR A 70 54.33 -23.22 9.36
C THR A 70 53.43 -22.46 8.37
N ASP A 71 52.40 -23.10 7.80
CA ASP A 71 51.61 -22.52 6.70
C ASP A 71 50.46 -21.60 7.15
N MET A 72 50.39 -21.25 8.44
CA MET A 72 49.26 -20.47 9.00
C MET A 72 48.98 -19.18 8.23
N ASN A 73 50.02 -18.38 7.96
CA ASN A 73 49.87 -17.10 7.28
C ASN A 73 49.45 -17.28 5.82
N LEU A 74 50.03 -18.26 5.12
CA LEU A 74 49.65 -18.60 3.75
C LEU A 74 48.21 -19.09 3.66
N PHE A 75 47.74 -19.85 4.66
CA PHE A 75 46.35 -20.30 4.71
C PHE A 75 45.37 -19.16 5.00
N ILE A 76 45.73 -18.21 5.87
CA ILE A 76 44.95 -16.99 6.11
C ILE A 76 44.84 -16.17 4.82
N GLU A 77 45.96 -15.98 4.11
CA GLU A 77 46.00 -15.25 2.84
C GLU A 77 45.14 -15.94 1.77
N TYR A 78 45.30 -17.25 1.61
CA TYR A 78 44.49 -18.06 0.70
C TYR A 78 42.98 -17.93 1.00
N LEU A 79 42.57 -18.04 2.26
CA LEU A 79 41.16 -17.86 2.65
C LEU A 79 40.67 -16.42 2.43
N GLY A 80 41.52 -15.42 2.66
CA GLY A 80 41.21 -14.02 2.40
C GLY A 80 40.97 -13.74 0.92
N VAL A 81 41.84 -14.25 0.05
CA VAL A 81 41.69 -14.15 -1.40
C VAL A 81 40.45 -14.91 -1.89
N ARG A 82 40.20 -16.12 -1.36
CA ARG A 82 38.98 -16.88 -1.67
C ARG A 82 37.72 -16.15 -1.24
N LEU A 83 37.70 -15.52 -0.06
CA LEU A 83 36.60 -14.67 0.38
C LEU A 83 36.37 -13.51 -0.59
N GLY A 84 37.43 -12.96 -1.17
CA GLY A 84 37.36 -11.96 -2.25
C GLY A 84 36.54 -12.42 -3.46
N TYR A 85 36.76 -13.66 -3.90
CA TYR A 85 36.13 -14.27 -5.08
C TYR A 85 34.73 -14.87 -4.84
N LEU A 86 34.34 -15.12 -3.60
CA LEU A 86 33.01 -15.65 -3.28
C LEU A 86 31.94 -14.57 -3.49
N THR A 87 30.73 -15.00 -3.89
CA THR A 87 29.59 -14.10 -4.15
C THR A 87 29.32 -13.19 -2.96
N GLU A 88 28.83 -11.96 -3.20
CA GLU A 88 28.41 -11.00 -2.16
C GLU A 88 27.59 -11.62 -1.01
N ALA A 89 26.77 -12.64 -1.32
CA ALA A 89 26.02 -13.39 -0.31
C ALA A 89 26.87 -13.98 0.83
N TYR A 90 28.13 -14.38 0.60
CA TYR A 90 29.04 -14.86 1.66
C TYR A 90 29.52 -13.73 2.59
N LYS A 91 29.54 -12.49 2.09
CA LYS A 91 30.03 -11.30 2.82
C LYS A 91 28.90 -10.58 3.54
N THR A 92 27.70 -10.58 2.98
CA THR A 92 26.55 -9.82 3.52
C THR A 92 25.59 -10.65 4.36
N THR A 93 25.65 -11.99 4.28
CA THR A 93 24.75 -12.88 5.04
C THR A 93 25.40 -13.29 6.38
N PRO A 94 24.73 -13.06 7.51
CA PRO A 94 25.24 -13.47 8.82
C PRO A 94 25.41 -14.98 8.98
N PHE A 95 26.41 -15.39 9.78
CA PHE A 95 26.69 -16.78 10.07
C PHE A 95 26.92 -17.03 11.57
N SER A 96 26.52 -18.22 12.01
CA SER A 96 26.51 -18.62 13.43
C SER A 96 27.67 -19.54 13.78
N LYS A 97 28.26 -20.26 12.83
CA LYS A 97 29.36 -21.21 13.08
C LYS A 97 30.42 -21.19 12.00
N ILE A 98 31.68 -21.36 12.41
CA ILE A 98 32.80 -21.69 11.52
C ILE A 98 33.39 -23.04 11.94
N THR A 99 33.51 -23.96 10.99
CA THR A 99 33.95 -25.33 11.22
C THR A 99 35.17 -25.65 10.37
N PHE A 100 36.25 -26.09 11.01
CA PHE A 100 37.42 -26.68 10.36
C PHE A 100 37.31 -28.19 10.44
N THR A 101 37.05 -28.85 9.32
CA THR A 101 37.11 -30.30 9.22
C THR A 101 38.51 -30.70 8.76
N TYR A 102 39.16 -31.62 9.48
CA TYR A 102 40.55 -31.98 9.24
C TYR A 102 40.86 -33.48 9.36
N LEU A 103 41.91 -33.90 8.68
CA LEU A 103 42.57 -35.20 8.83
C LEU A 103 44.03 -34.98 9.21
N VAL A 104 44.50 -35.74 10.20
CA VAL A 104 45.92 -35.78 10.58
C VAL A 104 46.62 -36.80 9.70
N LYS A 105 47.79 -36.43 9.17
CA LYS A 105 48.63 -37.28 8.33
C LYS A 105 50.08 -37.19 8.80
N ASP A 106 50.76 -38.33 8.77
CA ASP A 106 52.18 -38.40 9.06
C ASP A 106 53.00 -37.88 7.85
N GLY A 107 54.13 -37.24 8.15
CA GLY A 107 55.01 -36.58 7.19
C GLY A 107 54.67 -35.11 6.94
N ILE A 108 55.59 -34.38 6.30
CA ILE A 108 55.42 -32.99 5.86
C ILE A 108 54.83 -33.00 4.43
N ALA A 109 53.89 -32.10 4.15
CA ALA A 109 53.34 -31.93 2.81
C ALA A 109 54.30 -31.09 1.94
N GLU A 110 54.95 -31.71 0.96
CA GLU A 110 55.93 -31.06 0.07
C GLU A 110 55.32 -29.98 -0.85
N ASP A 111 54.03 -30.12 -1.20
CA ASP A 111 53.28 -29.25 -2.13
C ASP A 111 52.40 -28.18 -1.42
N SER A 112 52.48 -28.08 -0.09
CA SER A 112 51.53 -27.27 0.69
C SER A 112 51.58 -25.78 0.31
N GLN A 113 52.79 -25.20 0.24
CA GLN A 113 52.96 -23.77 -0.01
C GLN A 113 52.53 -23.38 -1.42
N GLU A 114 52.83 -24.20 -2.43
CA GLU A 114 52.44 -23.95 -3.82
C GLU A 114 50.91 -23.97 -3.96
N SER A 115 50.24 -24.91 -3.29
CA SER A 115 48.77 -25.01 -3.28
C SER A 115 48.03 -23.86 -2.57
N LEU A 116 48.76 -23.08 -1.76
CA LEU A 116 48.27 -21.94 -0.98
C LEU A 116 48.58 -20.59 -1.64
N ARG A 117 49.47 -20.55 -2.64
CA ARG A 117 49.79 -19.31 -3.36
C ARG A 117 48.56 -18.84 -4.15
N PRO A 118 48.12 -17.57 -3.98
CA PRO A 118 46.98 -17.04 -4.72
C PRO A 118 47.33 -16.91 -6.20
N THR A 119 46.48 -17.48 -7.08
CA THR A 119 46.54 -17.20 -8.52
C THR A 119 46.02 -15.77 -8.73
N VAL A 120 46.93 -14.82 -8.93
CA VAL A 120 46.60 -13.43 -9.27
C VAL A 120 46.35 -13.39 -10.78
N TYR A 121 45.08 -13.26 -11.18
CA TYR A 121 44.75 -12.95 -12.57
C TYR A 121 44.79 -11.43 -12.76
N GLU A 122 45.71 -10.93 -13.59
CA GLU A 122 45.82 -9.53 -14.01
C GLU A 122 44.73 -9.11 -15.03
N VAL A 123 43.55 -9.74 -15.01
CA VAL A 123 42.46 -9.44 -15.95
C VAL A 123 41.24 -8.97 -15.15
N LYS A 124 40.73 -7.77 -15.46
CA LYS A 124 39.44 -7.31 -14.96
C LYS A 124 38.37 -8.32 -15.39
N ALA A 125 37.72 -8.98 -14.44
CA ALA A 125 36.89 -10.14 -14.71
C ALA A 125 35.52 -10.09 -13.99
N HIS A 126 34.52 -10.67 -14.64
CA HIS A 126 33.20 -10.90 -14.10
C HIS A 126 33.12 -12.28 -13.43
N ALA A 127 32.95 -12.29 -12.11
CA ALA A 127 32.72 -13.53 -11.36
C ALA A 127 31.25 -14.00 -11.48
N TYR A 128 31.01 -15.21 -12.01
CA TYR A 128 29.67 -15.81 -12.14
C TYR A 128 29.69 -17.32 -11.87
N ASN A 129 28.89 -17.82 -10.91
CA ASN A 129 28.80 -19.25 -10.57
C ASN A 129 30.18 -19.97 -10.45
N ASN A 130 31.12 -19.36 -9.72
CA ASN A 130 32.52 -19.79 -9.56
C ASN A 130 33.44 -19.65 -10.80
N TYR A 131 32.94 -19.10 -11.90
CA TYR A 131 33.73 -18.74 -13.08
C TYR A 131 34.24 -17.31 -12.99
N VAL A 132 35.46 -17.08 -13.46
CA VAL A 132 36.05 -15.75 -13.65
C VAL A 132 36.07 -15.51 -15.16
N LEU A 133 35.14 -14.70 -15.65
CA LEU A 133 34.93 -14.48 -17.08
C LEU A 133 35.58 -13.15 -17.49
N PRO A 134 36.39 -13.10 -18.56
CA PRO A 134 37.00 -11.84 -19.00
C PRO A 134 35.93 -10.83 -19.44
N LEU A 135 36.17 -9.55 -19.17
CA LEU A 135 35.31 -8.44 -19.60
C LEU A 135 35.63 -7.99 -21.04
N SER A 136 35.80 -8.95 -21.95
CA SER A 136 36.11 -8.71 -23.37
C SER A 136 35.29 -9.62 -24.30
N MET A 137 35.05 -9.16 -25.53
CA MET A 137 34.53 -9.95 -26.65
C MET A 137 35.66 -10.61 -27.47
N ASP A 138 36.92 -10.27 -27.22
CA ASP A 138 38.06 -10.87 -27.90
C ASP A 138 38.29 -12.31 -27.40
N PRO A 139 38.14 -13.34 -28.25
CA PRO A 139 38.36 -14.74 -27.87
C PRO A 139 39.76 -15.00 -27.28
N THR A 140 40.78 -14.24 -27.70
CA THR A 140 42.16 -14.42 -27.19
C THR A 140 42.31 -13.99 -25.73
N LYS A 141 41.42 -13.14 -25.22
CA LYS A 141 41.39 -12.72 -23.82
C LYS A 141 40.80 -13.79 -22.89
N TYR A 142 40.21 -14.85 -23.46
CA TYR A 142 39.67 -15.96 -22.67
C TYR A 142 40.74 -16.96 -22.23
N GLY A 143 41.87 -17.05 -22.93
CA GLY A 143 42.92 -18.03 -22.66
C GLY A 143 43.68 -18.42 -23.93
N ASN A 144 44.29 -19.60 -23.93
CA ASN A 144 45.03 -20.13 -25.07
C ASN A 144 44.08 -20.63 -26.16
N VAL A 145 44.16 -20.09 -27.37
CA VAL A 145 43.32 -20.51 -28.50
C VAL A 145 43.84 -21.83 -29.06
N LEU A 146 43.06 -22.90 -28.94
CA LEU A 146 43.40 -24.24 -29.44
C LEU A 146 42.99 -24.45 -30.89
N ALA A 147 41.90 -23.82 -31.32
CA ALA A 147 41.40 -23.92 -32.70
C ALA A 147 40.60 -22.68 -33.10
N GLU A 148 40.75 -22.28 -34.36
CA GLU A 148 39.96 -21.25 -35.04
C GLU A 148 39.39 -21.87 -36.34
N ILE A 149 38.07 -21.92 -36.45
CA ILE A 149 37.37 -22.59 -37.56
C ILE A 149 36.39 -21.59 -38.17
N SER A 150 36.65 -21.20 -39.41
CA SER A 150 35.84 -20.23 -40.15
C SER A 150 34.90 -20.94 -41.13
N SER A 151 33.61 -20.57 -41.16
CA SER A 151 32.65 -21.05 -42.17
C SER A 151 32.09 -19.92 -43.03
N ASN A 152 32.50 -19.86 -44.30
CA ASN A 152 31.91 -19.04 -45.38
C ASN A 152 31.41 -17.64 -44.92
N ASP A 153 32.29 -16.82 -44.33
CA ASP A 153 32.07 -15.43 -43.89
C ASP A 153 30.89 -15.17 -42.91
N SER A 154 30.22 -16.21 -42.43
CA SER A 154 29.00 -16.09 -41.61
C SER A 154 29.23 -16.29 -40.12
N LEU A 155 30.29 -17.02 -39.76
CA LEU A 155 30.62 -17.42 -38.39
C LEU A 155 32.11 -17.82 -38.31
N THR A 156 32.78 -17.38 -37.24
CA THR A 156 34.08 -17.93 -36.83
C THR A 156 33.94 -18.57 -35.45
N ARG A 157 34.37 -19.82 -35.30
CA ARG A 157 34.34 -20.57 -34.03
C ARG A 157 35.74 -20.67 -33.44
N TYR A 158 35.89 -20.28 -32.18
CA TYR A 158 37.11 -20.42 -31.40
C TYR A 158 36.94 -21.46 -30.29
N ILE A 159 37.91 -22.36 -30.15
CA ILE A 159 38.05 -23.22 -28.97
C ILE A 159 39.19 -22.67 -28.13
N VAL A 160 38.89 -22.21 -26.91
CA VAL A 160 39.85 -21.51 -26.05
C VAL A 160 39.99 -22.25 -24.72
N GLU A 161 41.21 -22.55 -24.32
CA GLU A 161 41.54 -23.21 -23.05
C GLU A 161 42.04 -22.21 -22.02
N ASN A 162 41.52 -22.30 -20.79
CA ASN A 162 41.98 -21.50 -19.66
C ASN A 162 42.00 -22.36 -18.39
N GLY A 163 43.19 -22.81 -18.00
CA GLY A 163 43.34 -23.79 -16.92
C GLY A 163 42.55 -25.07 -17.23
N ASN A 164 41.73 -25.53 -16.30
CA ASN A 164 40.93 -26.77 -16.46
C ASN A 164 39.59 -26.55 -17.19
N LYS A 165 39.46 -25.49 -18.00
CA LYS A 165 38.20 -25.11 -18.65
C LYS A 165 38.44 -24.86 -20.14
N CYS A 166 37.51 -25.33 -20.98
CA CYS A 166 37.47 -25.01 -22.39
C CYS A 166 36.20 -24.23 -22.74
N PHE A 167 36.35 -23.20 -23.56
CA PHE A 167 35.27 -22.37 -24.07
C PHE A 167 35.13 -22.61 -25.58
N ASN A 168 33.88 -22.69 -26.03
CA ASN A 168 33.52 -22.60 -27.43
C ASN A 168 32.88 -21.22 -27.66
N ILE A 169 33.52 -20.37 -28.44
CA ILE A 169 33.10 -18.99 -28.74
C ILE A 169 32.76 -18.90 -30.23
N GLU A 170 31.48 -18.69 -30.52
CA GLU A 170 30.96 -18.50 -31.87
C GLU A 170 30.77 -17.00 -32.16
N VAL A 171 31.65 -16.43 -32.97
CA VAL A 171 31.65 -15.02 -33.36
C VAL A 171 30.85 -14.85 -34.65
N HIS A 172 29.75 -14.10 -34.56
CA HIS A 172 28.92 -13.68 -35.67
C HIS A 172 29.26 -12.23 -36.05
N PRO A 173 29.92 -12.00 -37.21
CA PRO A 173 30.41 -10.68 -37.60
C PRO A 173 29.31 -9.73 -38.10
N ALA A 174 28.11 -10.23 -38.39
CA ALA A 174 26.97 -9.41 -38.82
C ALA A 174 26.60 -8.39 -37.75
N LYS A 175 26.42 -7.10 -38.12
CA LYS A 175 26.13 -6.04 -37.15
C LYS A 175 24.70 -6.17 -36.56
N PRO A 176 24.53 -5.99 -35.23
CA PRO A 176 25.59 -5.83 -34.23
C PRO A 176 26.35 -7.15 -34.03
N VAL A 177 27.68 -7.08 -33.94
CA VAL A 177 28.56 -8.26 -33.74
C VAL A 177 28.12 -9.00 -32.49
N ARG A 178 28.06 -10.34 -32.56
CA ARG A 178 27.62 -11.19 -31.45
C ARG A 178 28.56 -12.36 -31.21
N ASN A 179 28.86 -12.64 -29.96
CA ASN A 179 29.56 -13.86 -29.56
C ASN A 179 28.61 -14.75 -28.76
N ASN A 180 28.35 -15.95 -29.23
CA ASN A 180 27.70 -16.99 -28.44
C ASN A 180 28.79 -17.82 -27.77
N VAL A 181 28.84 -17.81 -26.44
CA VAL A 181 29.89 -18.53 -25.70
C VAL A 181 29.29 -19.66 -24.90
N ARG A 182 29.95 -20.82 -24.93
CA ARG A 182 29.61 -22.03 -24.18
C ARG A 182 30.84 -22.56 -23.45
N VAL A 183 30.69 -22.95 -22.19
CA VAL A 183 31.71 -23.73 -21.47
C VAL A 183 31.54 -25.22 -21.77
N LEU A 184 32.59 -25.88 -22.25
CA LEU A 184 32.59 -27.32 -22.54
C LEU A 184 32.82 -28.13 -21.25
N GLY A 185 32.06 -29.21 -21.05
CA GLY A 185 32.25 -30.17 -19.95
C GLY A 185 31.74 -29.75 -18.56
N ALA A 186 31.08 -28.60 -18.43
CA ALA A 186 30.33 -28.20 -17.23
C ALA A 186 28.83 -28.06 -17.58
N ALA A 187 27.93 -28.11 -16.60
CA ALA A 187 26.47 -27.97 -16.77
C ALA A 187 26.13 -26.78 -17.70
N ASP A 188 25.86 -27.07 -18.98
CA ASP A 188 25.69 -26.20 -20.15
C ASP A 188 25.65 -24.68 -19.91
N LEU A 189 26.75 -24.10 -19.39
CA LEU A 189 26.81 -22.67 -19.10
C LEU A 189 27.04 -21.92 -20.42
N THR A 190 26.09 -21.07 -20.78
CA THR A 190 26.13 -20.27 -22.01
C THR A 190 25.83 -18.80 -21.73
N TRP A 191 26.37 -17.91 -22.57
CA TRP A 191 26.01 -16.50 -22.60
C TRP A 191 26.19 -15.91 -23.99
N VAL A 192 25.63 -14.72 -24.18
CA VAL A 192 25.73 -13.96 -25.43
C VAL A 192 26.34 -12.61 -25.13
N ASP A 193 27.41 -12.27 -25.85
CA ASP A 193 27.95 -10.92 -25.90
C ASP A 193 27.50 -10.24 -27.19
N THR A 194 27.05 -8.99 -27.12
CA THR A 194 26.55 -8.22 -28.27
C THR A 194 27.16 -6.83 -28.26
N GLN A 195 27.81 -6.43 -29.34
CA GLN A 195 28.38 -5.09 -29.48
C GLN A 195 27.26 -4.03 -29.46
N VAL A 196 27.46 -2.95 -28.70
CA VAL A 196 26.51 -1.83 -28.60
C VAL A 196 27.10 -0.57 -29.27
N SER A 197 28.35 -0.24 -28.99
CA SER A 197 29.17 0.80 -29.64
C SER A 197 30.62 0.33 -29.70
N ASP A 198 31.54 1.06 -30.33
CA ASP A 198 32.95 0.64 -30.49
C ASP A 198 33.64 0.26 -29.17
N ASP A 199 33.28 0.92 -28.07
CA ASP A 199 33.84 0.76 -26.74
C ASP A 199 32.91 0.05 -25.74
N VAL A 200 31.70 -0.34 -26.16
CA VAL A 200 30.68 -0.94 -25.27
C VAL A 200 30.12 -2.23 -25.86
N PHE A 201 30.06 -3.27 -25.03
CA PHE A 201 29.29 -4.47 -25.34
C PHE A 201 28.39 -4.89 -24.17
N LYS A 202 27.35 -5.65 -24.53
CA LYS A 202 26.35 -6.19 -23.61
C LYS A 202 26.55 -7.69 -23.46
N ARG A 203 26.70 -8.18 -22.23
CA ARG A 203 26.74 -9.61 -21.88
C ARG A 203 25.42 -10.05 -21.25
N VAL A 204 24.77 -11.08 -21.81
CA VAL A 204 23.56 -11.70 -21.24
C VAL A 204 23.89 -13.13 -20.81
N ILE A 205 23.87 -13.38 -19.49
CA ILE A 205 24.20 -14.67 -18.88
C ILE A 205 23.17 -15.06 -17.82
N GLY A 206 22.42 -16.14 -18.08
CA GLY A 206 21.28 -16.54 -17.26
C GLY A 206 20.25 -15.40 -17.13
N HIS A 207 19.97 -14.96 -15.91
CA HIS A 207 19.07 -13.84 -15.63
C HIS A 207 19.78 -12.48 -15.51
N ASN A 208 21.09 -12.43 -15.73
CA ASN A 208 21.89 -11.22 -15.61
C ASN A 208 22.18 -10.62 -16.98
N THR A 209 22.25 -9.30 -17.03
CA THR A 209 22.68 -8.52 -18.18
C THR A 209 23.67 -7.47 -17.71
N LEU A 210 24.85 -7.42 -18.32
CA LEU A 210 25.91 -6.45 -18.03
C LEU A 210 26.16 -5.58 -19.26
N TYR A 211 26.37 -4.30 -19.06
CA TYR A 211 27.00 -3.41 -20.05
C TYR A 211 28.43 -3.15 -19.60
N ILE A 212 29.37 -3.37 -20.51
CA ILE A 212 30.80 -3.33 -20.24
C ILE A 212 31.41 -2.29 -21.18
N LYS A 213 32.10 -1.31 -20.60
CA LYS A 213 32.80 -0.23 -21.32
C LYS A 213 34.26 -0.22 -20.86
N ASN A 214 35.20 -0.24 -21.79
CA ASN A 214 36.65 -0.23 -21.47
C ASN A 214 37.04 -1.25 -20.39
N GLU A 215 36.56 -2.49 -20.54
CA GLU A 215 36.79 -3.60 -19.59
C GLU A 215 36.26 -3.34 -18.15
N GLU A 216 35.31 -2.42 -17.99
CA GLU A 216 34.63 -2.14 -16.72
C GLU A 216 33.12 -2.31 -16.86
N VAL A 217 32.50 -2.93 -15.85
CA VAL A 217 31.04 -3.06 -15.79
C VAL A 217 30.45 -1.71 -15.39
N VAL A 218 29.76 -1.08 -16.33
CA VAL A 218 29.13 0.25 -16.16
C VAL A 218 27.67 0.17 -15.77
N VAL A 219 26.98 -0.90 -16.19
CA VAL A 219 25.60 -1.21 -15.76
C VAL A 219 25.49 -2.71 -15.56
N LYS A 220 24.85 -3.11 -14.46
CA LYS A 220 24.46 -4.50 -14.22
C LYS A 220 22.98 -4.56 -13.97
N SER A 221 22.32 -5.58 -14.51
CA SER A 221 20.90 -5.81 -14.29
C SER A 221 20.58 -7.29 -14.13
N LYS A 222 19.51 -7.58 -13.39
CA LYS A 222 19.08 -8.94 -13.06
C LYS A 222 17.56 -9.02 -13.09
N GLN A 223 17.01 -9.93 -13.88
CA GLN A 223 15.59 -10.25 -13.82
C GLN A 223 15.29 -10.97 -12.50
N LEU A 224 14.34 -10.43 -11.74
CA LEU A 224 13.96 -10.99 -10.45
C LEU A 224 12.90 -12.08 -10.61
N SER A 225 12.94 -13.06 -9.72
CA SER A 225 11.84 -14.03 -9.60
C SER A 225 10.61 -13.32 -9.02
N ALA A 226 9.45 -13.54 -9.62
CA ALA A 226 8.18 -13.02 -9.16
C ALA A 226 7.06 -13.96 -9.60
N LYS A 227 6.06 -14.16 -8.74
CA LYS A 227 4.88 -14.98 -9.04
C LYS A 227 3.84 -14.16 -9.81
N PRO A 228 3.27 -14.66 -10.92
CA PRO A 228 2.21 -13.97 -11.64
C PRO A 228 0.90 -13.92 -10.82
N PHE A 229 0.08 -12.92 -11.08
CA PHE A 229 -1.29 -12.89 -10.55
C PHE A 229 -2.11 -14.02 -11.17
N ARG A 230 -2.90 -14.71 -10.36
CA ARG A 230 -3.77 -15.79 -10.81
C ARG A 230 -5.03 -15.24 -11.48
N LYS A 231 -5.32 -15.58 -12.73
CA LYS A 231 -6.64 -15.32 -13.33
C LYS A 231 -7.74 -16.04 -12.56
N LEU A 232 -8.87 -15.39 -12.39
CA LEU A 232 -10.05 -15.97 -11.77
C LEU A 232 -11.03 -16.45 -12.84
N VAL A 233 -11.91 -17.37 -12.47
CA VAL A 233 -13.04 -17.78 -13.30
C VAL A 233 -14.29 -17.01 -12.88
N THR A 234 -15.19 -16.80 -13.84
CA THR A 234 -16.53 -16.27 -13.59
C THR A 234 -17.37 -17.29 -12.83
N ASP A 235 -18.39 -16.82 -12.12
CA ASP A 235 -19.36 -17.67 -11.45
C ASP A 235 -20.35 -18.27 -12.46
N SER A 236 -20.65 -19.56 -12.32
CA SER A 236 -21.58 -20.27 -13.20
C SER A 236 -23.05 -20.01 -12.86
N LYS A 237 -23.35 -19.66 -11.61
CA LYS A 237 -24.71 -19.42 -11.10
C LYS A 237 -24.76 -18.19 -10.20
N ILE A 238 -25.92 -17.54 -10.19
CA ILE A 238 -26.20 -16.48 -9.22
C ILE A 238 -26.30 -17.08 -7.83
N ALA A 239 -25.84 -16.34 -6.82
CA ALA A 239 -25.90 -16.75 -5.43
C ALA A 239 -27.34 -16.96 -4.97
N ASP A 240 -27.55 -18.05 -4.23
CA ASP A 240 -28.82 -18.35 -3.59
C ASP A 240 -29.05 -17.41 -2.40
N ILE A 241 -30.11 -16.61 -2.50
CA ILE A 241 -30.48 -15.58 -1.54
C ILE A 241 -30.81 -16.13 -0.16
N THR A 242 -31.17 -17.42 -0.06
CA THR A 242 -31.45 -18.06 1.23
C THR A 242 -30.21 -18.21 2.11
N ASN A 243 -29.01 -18.00 1.55
CA ASN A 243 -27.77 -17.95 2.32
C ASN A 243 -27.49 -16.56 2.97
N ILE A 244 -28.37 -15.58 2.77
CA ILE A 244 -28.13 -14.19 3.15
C ILE A 244 -29.15 -13.76 4.18
N MET A 245 -28.65 -13.03 5.17
CA MET A 245 -29.45 -12.31 6.16
C MET A 245 -28.93 -10.88 6.26
N THR A 246 -29.82 -9.93 6.46
CA THR A 246 -29.47 -8.55 6.81
C THR A 246 -29.82 -8.27 8.26
N MET A 247 -29.11 -7.38 8.92
CA MET A 247 -29.35 -7.02 10.31
C MET A 247 -29.11 -5.54 10.55
N ASP A 248 -29.67 -5.04 11.64
CA ASP A 248 -29.54 -3.65 12.09
C ASP A 248 -29.70 -3.58 13.63
N ILE A 249 -29.01 -2.63 14.27
CA ILE A 249 -29.05 -2.39 15.72
C ILE A 249 -29.50 -0.95 16.00
N GLU A 250 -30.53 -0.81 16.82
CA GLU A 250 -30.97 0.50 17.31
C GLU A 250 -30.42 0.82 18.69
N THR A 251 -30.09 2.09 18.90
CA THR A 251 -29.48 2.61 20.13
C THR A 251 -30.16 3.88 20.60
N VAL A 252 -30.16 4.13 21.91
CA VAL A 252 -30.44 5.44 22.52
C VAL A 252 -29.17 6.01 23.13
N LEU A 253 -29.09 7.34 23.24
CA LEU A 253 -27.94 8.02 23.85
C LEU A 253 -28.20 8.28 25.33
N ILE A 254 -27.46 7.61 26.22
CA ILE A 254 -27.55 7.76 27.68
C ILE A 254 -26.18 8.16 28.21
N ASP A 255 -26.11 9.32 28.87
CA ASP A 255 -24.86 9.87 29.45
C ASP A 255 -23.68 9.87 28.46
N GLY A 256 -23.96 10.22 27.20
CA GLY A 256 -22.95 10.24 26.13
C GLY A 256 -22.54 8.86 25.60
N ASN A 257 -23.23 7.78 25.95
CA ASN A 257 -22.97 6.43 25.46
C ASN A 257 -24.15 5.90 24.63
N MET A 258 -23.84 5.25 23.52
CA MET A 258 -24.84 4.57 22.70
C MET A 258 -25.19 3.24 23.36
N CYS A 259 -26.41 3.17 23.91
CA CYS A 259 -26.95 1.99 24.57
C CYS A 259 -27.89 1.25 23.59
N PRO A 260 -27.51 0.06 23.10
CA PRO A 260 -28.37 -0.71 22.20
C PRO A 260 -29.58 -1.26 22.94
N TYR A 261 -30.76 -1.18 22.31
CA TYR A 261 -32.02 -1.64 22.90
C TYR A 261 -32.81 -2.60 22.00
N LEU A 262 -32.45 -2.67 20.71
CA LEU A 262 -33.10 -3.54 19.74
C LEU A 262 -32.08 -4.02 18.69
N ILE A 263 -32.19 -5.29 18.32
CA ILE A 263 -31.53 -5.86 17.15
C ILE A 263 -32.56 -6.63 16.31
N CYS A 264 -32.60 -6.34 15.02
CA CYS A 264 -33.42 -7.08 14.05
C CYS A 264 -32.54 -7.76 13.00
N ALA A 265 -33.07 -8.83 12.41
CA ALA A 265 -32.53 -9.41 11.20
C ALA A 265 -33.61 -9.99 10.28
N TYR A 266 -33.33 -9.99 8.99
CA TYR A 266 -34.25 -10.42 7.93
C TYR A 266 -33.54 -11.31 6.90
N SER A 267 -34.14 -12.45 6.57
CA SER A 267 -33.74 -13.33 5.48
C SER A 267 -34.95 -13.70 4.61
N ALA A 268 -34.72 -14.39 3.50
CA ALA A 268 -35.81 -14.82 2.61
C ALA A 268 -36.81 -15.78 3.30
N ASN A 269 -36.41 -16.49 4.36
CA ASN A 269 -37.22 -17.52 5.00
C ASN A 269 -37.50 -17.24 6.48
N ASN A 270 -36.88 -16.22 7.08
CA ASN A 270 -36.93 -15.99 8.51
C ASN A 270 -36.75 -14.50 8.86
N SER A 271 -37.23 -14.11 10.03
CA SER A 271 -36.98 -12.79 10.63
C SER A 271 -36.74 -12.95 12.12
N ILE A 272 -35.75 -12.24 12.63
CA ILE A 272 -35.33 -12.25 14.03
C ILE A 272 -35.58 -10.86 14.59
N GLN A 273 -36.15 -10.79 15.80
CA GLN A 273 -36.23 -9.56 16.57
C GLN A 273 -35.92 -9.86 18.03
N SER A 274 -35.08 -9.03 18.64
CA SER A 274 -34.75 -9.13 20.06
C SER A 274 -34.69 -7.73 20.65
N TYR A 275 -35.40 -7.53 21.77
CA TYR A 275 -35.58 -6.24 22.43
C TYR A 275 -35.16 -6.32 23.89
N ALA A 276 -34.41 -5.32 24.37
CA ALA A 276 -34.01 -5.20 25.77
C ALA A 276 -35.15 -4.60 26.62
N SER A 277 -35.40 -5.12 27.82
CA SER A 277 -36.40 -4.57 28.75
C SER A 277 -36.08 -3.16 29.26
N ASP A 278 -34.79 -2.85 29.32
CA ASP A 278 -34.20 -1.62 29.83
C ASP A 278 -32.80 -1.48 29.23
N THR A 279 -32.10 -0.39 29.58
CA THR A 279 -30.74 -0.11 29.06
C THR A 279 -29.62 -0.61 29.98
N THR A 280 -29.92 -1.53 30.91
CA THR A 280 -28.90 -2.15 31.76
C THR A 280 -28.09 -3.20 31.00
N ASN A 281 -26.84 -3.41 31.41
CA ASN A 281 -25.94 -4.36 30.76
C ASN A 281 -26.51 -5.79 30.68
N ASP A 282 -27.26 -6.24 31.70
CA ASP A 282 -27.83 -7.58 31.74
C ASP A 282 -28.98 -7.74 30.73
N SER A 283 -29.84 -6.73 30.59
CA SER A 283 -30.92 -6.73 29.61
C SER A 283 -30.38 -6.71 28.19
N VAL A 284 -29.38 -5.86 27.93
CA VAL A 284 -28.68 -5.80 26.64
C VAL A 284 -27.99 -7.13 26.33
N LYS A 285 -27.33 -7.75 27.31
CA LYS A 285 -26.72 -9.09 27.14
C LYS A 285 -27.77 -10.14 26.80
N SER A 286 -28.91 -10.15 27.47
CA SER A 286 -30.02 -11.06 27.16
C SER A 286 -30.54 -10.86 25.73
N MET A 287 -30.65 -9.60 25.29
CA MET A 287 -31.07 -9.25 23.93
C MET A 287 -30.12 -9.85 22.89
N PHE A 288 -28.81 -9.64 23.01
CA PHE A 288 -27.83 -10.18 22.07
C PHE A 288 -27.76 -11.71 22.10
N ASN A 289 -27.82 -12.33 23.28
CA ASN A 289 -27.82 -13.80 23.39
C ASN A 289 -29.01 -14.43 22.66
N LYS A 290 -30.23 -13.89 22.85
CA LYS A 290 -31.43 -14.34 22.13
C LYS A 290 -31.29 -14.19 20.61
N PHE A 291 -30.68 -13.10 20.16
CA PHE A 291 -30.41 -12.90 18.72
C PHE A 291 -29.44 -13.98 18.18
N ILE A 292 -28.33 -14.23 18.89
CA ILE A 292 -27.32 -15.22 18.49
C ILE A 292 -27.94 -16.63 18.45
N GLU A 293 -28.71 -17.01 19.47
CA GLU A 293 -29.42 -18.30 19.51
C GLU A 293 -30.32 -18.47 18.29
N GLN A 294 -31.17 -17.47 17.98
CA GLN A 294 -32.07 -17.52 16.82
C GLN A 294 -31.32 -17.55 15.49
N LEU A 295 -30.22 -16.79 15.36
CA LEU A 295 -29.37 -16.80 14.18
C LEU A 295 -28.79 -18.20 13.93
N LEU A 296 -28.34 -18.88 14.98
CA LEU A 296 -27.74 -20.20 14.87
C LEU A 296 -28.76 -21.29 14.48
N LEU A 297 -30.06 -21.08 14.74
CA LEU A 297 -31.12 -22.00 14.27
C LEU A 297 -31.30 -21.96 12.75
N ASP A 298 -31.00 -20.85 12.08
CA ASP A 298 -31.09 -20.75 10.61
C ASP A 298 -29.87 -21.40 9.93
N LYS A 299 -30.02 -22.68 9.57
CA LYS A 299 -28.95 -23.50 8.98
C LYS A 299 -28.52 -23.07 7.58
N LYS A 300 -29.31 -22.25 6.88
CA LYS A 300 -28.99 -21.83 5.50
C LYS A 300 -28.09 -20.60 5.46
N VAL A 301 -28.18 -19.72 6.45
CA VAL A 301 -27.44 -18.46 6.47
C VAL A 301 -25.94 -18.69 6.50
N LYS A 302 -25.23 -18.02 5.58
CA LYS A 302 -23.77 -17.98 5.48
C LYS A 302 -23.21 -16.57 5.56
N TYR A 303 -24.02 -15.58 5.17
CA TYR A 303 -23.62 -14.17 5.14
C TYR A 303 -24.64 -13.33 5.88
N VAL A 304 -24.18 -12.55 6.86
CA VAL A 304 -24.99 -11.55 7.57
C VAL A 304 -24.46 -10.16 7.20
N TYR A 305 -25.30 -9.28 6.69
CA TYR A 305 -24.92 -7.92 6.33
C TYR A 305 -25.56 -6.89 7.26
N ALA A 306 -24.75 -6.01 7.83
CA ALA A 306 -25.23 -4.73 8.36
C ALA A 306 -24.73 -3.58 7.48
N HIS A 307 -25.41 -2.45 7.52
CA HIS A 307 -25.03 -1.25 6.78
C HIS A 307 -24.24 -0.31 7.68
N ASN A 308 -22.91 -0.31 7.53
CA ASN A 308 -21.92 0.30 8.43
C ASN A 308 -21.51 -0.59 9.63
N LEU A 309 -21.53 -1.92 9.46
CA LEU A 309 -21.03 -2.90 10.44
C LEU A 309 -19.67 -2.47 11.01
N SER A 310 -18.72 -2.13 10.13
CA SER A 310 -17.35 -1.78 10.50
C SER A 310 -17.25 -0.52 11.35
N GLY A 311 -18.24 0.36 11.25
CA GLY A 311 -18.26 1.64 11.94
C GLY A 311 -19.24 1.68 13.12
N PHE A 312 -20.17 0.75 13.24
CA PHE A 312 -21.23 0.84 14.24
C PHE A 312 -21.64 -0.53 14.78
N ASP A 313 -22.50 -1.28 14.09
CA ASP A 313 -23.14 -2.50 14.60
C ASP A 313 -22.14 -3.55 15.05
N GLY A 314 -21.06 -3.74 14.28
CA GLY A 314 -20.03 -4.72 14.58
C GLY A 314 -19.24 -4.38 15.84
N THR A 315 -19.11 -3.08 16.19
CA THR A 315 -18.51 -2.68 17.47
C THR A 315 -19.39 -3.13 18.62
N LEU A 316 -20.70 -2.90 18.56
CA LEU A 316 -21.64 -3.26 19.64
C LEU A 316 -21.80 -4.78 19.77
N LEU A 317 -21.79 -5.51 18.65
CA LEU A 317 -22.06 -6.95 18.59
C LEU A 317 -20.83 -7.83 18.94
N LEU A 318 -19.61 -7.41 18.59
CA LEU A 318 -18.42 -8.28 18.64
C LEU A 318 -18.17 -8.88 20.03
N LYS A 319 -18.32 -8.08 21.09
CA LYS A 319 -18.21 -8.50 22.48
C LYS A 319 -19.07 -9.72 22.80
N TYR A 320 -20.33 -9.71 22.36
CA TYR A 320 -21.29 -10.77 22.66
C TYR A 320 -21.01 -12.03 21.85
N LEU A 321 -20.55 -11.89 20.59
CA LEU A 321 -20.09 -13.03 19.79
C LEU A 321 -18.89 -13.73 20.44
N ILE A 322 -17.87 -12.98 20.87
CA ILE A 322 -16.67 -13.54 21.50
C ILE A 322 -17.00 -14.28 22.80
N ASN A 323 -17.92 -13.73 23.60
CA ASN A 323 -18.32 -14.34 24.88
C ASN A 323 -19.28 -15.53 24.74
N THR A 324 -19.65 -15.94 23.52
CA THR A 324 -20.51 -17.12 23.29
C THR A 324 -19.64 -18.37 23.15
N GLN A 325 -19.74 -19.30 24.10
CA GLN A 325 -18.85 -20.47 24.21
C GLN A 325 -18.89 -21.40 22.99
N GLU A 326 -20.04 -21.48 22.31
CA GLU A 326 -20.24 -22.33 21.13
C GLU A 326 -19.62 -21.74 19.85
N LEU A 327 -19.04 -20.54 19.92
CA LEU A 327 -18.54 -19.78 18.78
C LEU A 327 -17.03 -19.58 18.82
N ASN A 328 -16.37 -19.90 17.73
CA ASN A 328 -15.03 -19.43 17.44
C ASN A 328 -15.12 -18.19 16.53
N VAL A 329 -14.66 -17.05 17.03
CA VAL A 329 -14.81 -15.73 16.41
C VAL A 329 -13.47 -15.23 15.90
N GLU A 330 -13.37 -15.01 14.60
CA GLU A 330 -12.19 -14.52 13.89
C GLU A 330 -12.53 -13.14 13.26
N PRO A 331 -12.35 -12.01 13.99
CA PRO A 331 -12.55 -10.69 13.42
C PRO A 331 -11.40 -10.31 12.48
N LEU A 332 -11.74 -9.74 11.32
CA LEU A 332 -10.76 -9.16 10.41
C LEU A 332 -10.62 -7.67 10.73
N ILE A 333 -9.48 -7.28 11.31
CA ILE A 333 -9.16 -5.89 11.63
C ILE A 333 -8.08 -5.39 10.68
N PHE A 334 -8.31 -4.21 10.10
CA PHE A 334 -7.35 -3.56 9.20
C PHE A 334 -7.19 -2.10 9.61
N ASN A 335 -5.97 -1.70 9.97
CA ASN A 335 -5.64 -0.34 10.47
C ASN A 335 -6.58 0.13 11.60
N GLY A 336 -6.83 -0.72 12.59
CA GLY A 336 -7.71 -0.43 13.73
C GLY A 336 -9.22 -0.40 13.42
N LYS A 337 -9.62 -0.69 12.18
CA LYS A 337 -11.03 -0.77 11.78
C LYS A 337 -11.45 -2.22 11.54
N LEU A 338 -12.60 -2.61 12.11
CA LEU A 338 -13.23 -3.90 11.84
C LEU A 338 -13.67 -3.94 10.38
N ILE A 339 -13.42 -5.02 9.64
CA ILE A 339 -13.85 -5.18 8.23
C ILE A 339 -14.93 -6.24 8.09
N SER A 340 -14.80 -7.33 8.84
CA SER A 340 -15.77 -8.44 8.88
C SER A 340 -15.56 -9.25 10.15
N ILE A 341 -16.58 -9.99 10.56
CA ILE A 341 -16.46 -10.97 11.65
C ILE A 341 -16.76 -12.34 11.07
N LYS A 342 -15.82 -13.26 11.15
CA LYS A 342 -16.06 -14.66 10.80
C LYS A 342 -16.38 -15.43 12.06
N VAL A 343 -17.48 -16.14 12.05
CA VAL A 343 -17.95 -16.96 13.17
C VAL A 343 -18.01 -18.40 12.70
N LYS A 344 -17.44 -19.31 13.48
CA LYS A 344 -17.59 -20.76 13.34
C LYS A 344 -18.37 -21.28 14.54
N ASP A 345 -19.43 -22.03 14.30
CA ASP A 345 -20.11 -22.73 15.39
C ASP A 345 -19.44 -24.08 15.72
N SER A 346 -19.93 -24.75 16.75
CA SER A 346 -19.46 -26.08 17.20
C SER A 346 -19.57 -27.19 16.15
N LYS A 347 -20.23 -26.95 15.01
CA LYS A 347 -20.37 -27.90 13.88
C LYS A 347 -19.52 -27.48 12.68
N ASP A 348 -18.56 -26.58 12.88
CA ASP A 348 -17.70 -25.99 11.84
C ASP A 348 -18.48 -25.24 10.73
N ARG A 349 -19.75 -24.86 10.96
CA ARG A 349 -20.48 -23.99 10.02
C ARG A 349 -19.92 -22.58 10.13
N ILE A 350 -19.62 -21.98 8.98
CA ILE A 350 -19.08 -20.63 8.89
C ILE A 350 -20.19 -19.63 8.57
N ILE A 351 -20.35 -18.63 9.43
CA ILE A 351 -21.17 -17.44 9.20
C ILE A 351 -20.25 -16.23 9.10
N MET A 352 -20.40 -15.44 8.04
CA MET A 352 -19.59 -14.25 7.76
C MET A 352 -20.44 -12.99 7.94
N PHE A 353 -20.14 -12.18 8.96
CA PHE A 353 -20.68 -10.84 9.12
C PHE A 353 -19.90 -9.86 8.26
N LYS A 354 -20.61 -9.07 7.45
CA LYS A 354 -20.05 -8.19 6.42
C LYS A 354 -20.66 -6.80 6.49
N ASP A 355 -19.87 -5.82 6.05
CA ASP A 355 -20.31 -4.44 5.94
C ASP A 355 -20.73 -4.13 4.51
N SER A 356 -22.02 -3.86 4.29
CA SER A 356 -22.51 -3.42 2.98
C SER A 356 -22.02 -2.01 2.60
N TYR A 357 -21.70 -1.14 3.57
CA TYR A 357 -21.20 0.21 3.34
C TYR A 357 -19.79 0.22 2.72
N LEU A 358 -19.00 -0.84 2.97
CA LEU A 358 -17.70 -1.03 2.29
C LEU A 358 -17.85 -1.42 0.81
N MET A 359 -19.06 -1.82 0.38
CA MET A 359 -19.39 -2.05 -1.03
C MET A 359 -20.15 -0.86 -1.65
N LEU A 360 -21.08 -0.28 -0.89
CA LEU A 360 -22.00 0.78 -1.31
C LEU A 360 -21.90 1.95 -0.31
N PRO A 361 -20.92 2.87 -0.47
CA PRO A 361 -20.59 3.90 0.52
C PRO A 361 -21.57 5.10 0.44
N MET A 362 -22.85 4.84 0.65
CA MET A 362 -23.94 5.80 0.66
C MET A 362 -24.96 5.42 1.73
N ALA A 363 -25.65 6.40 2.32
CA ALA A 363 -26.70 6.13 3.29
C ALA A 363 -27.80 5.20 2.71
N LEU A 364 -28.35 4.32 3.54
CA LEU A 364 -29.34 3.31 3.12
C LEU A 364 -30.55 3.92 2.39
N ARG A 365 -31.11 5.04 2.88
CA ARG A 365 -32.21 5.76 2.21
C ARG A 365 -31.87 6.14 0.76
N ASN A 366 -30.65 6.64 0.53
CA ASN A 366 -30.18 7.01 -0.80
C ASN A 366 -29.94 5.78 -1.67
N LEU A 367 -29.51 4.65 -1.08
CA LEU A 367 -29.40 3.38 -1.80
C LEU A 367 -30.77 2.86 -2.22
N CYS A 368 -31.79 2.94 -1.36
CA CYS A 368 -33.14 2.52 -1.71
C CYS A 368 -33.64 3.26 -2.96
N THR A 369 -33.43 4.58 -2.98
CA THR A 369 -33.77 5.44 -4.14
C THR A 369 -32.93 5.11 -5.37
N ALA A 370 -31.61 4.94 -5.22
CA ALA A 370 -30.70 4.67 -6.33
C ALA A 370 -30.93 3.30 -6.98
N PHE A 371 -31.31 2.31 -6.17
CA PHE A 371 -31.63 0.96 -6.64
C PHE A 371 -33.10 0.83 -7.05
N LYS A 372 -33.98 1.76 -6.67
CA LYS A 372 -35.42 1.72 -6.96
C LYS A 372 -36.07 0.49 -6.32
N VAL A 373 -35.80 0.28 -5.04
CA VAL A 373 -36.39 -0.78 -4.24
C VAL A 373 -37.71 -0.32 -3.62
N ASP A 374 -38.59 -1.25 -3.27
CA ASP A 374 -39.94 -0.96 -2.79
C ASP A 374 -39.95 -0.60 -1.30
N SER A 375 -39.11 -1.28 -0.52
CA SER A 375 -38.92 -0.99 0.91
C SER A 375 -38.07 0.26 1.09
N ILE A 376 -38.71 1.41 1.28
CA ILE A 376 -38.04 2.69 1.54
C ILE A 376 -37.94 2.90 3.05
N LYS A 377 -36.72 3.09 3.57
CA LYS A 377 -36.43 3.48 4.95
C LYS A 377 -37.39 4.58 5.45
N SER A 378 -38.05 4.39 6.59
CA SER A 378 -38.99 5.36 7.18
C SER A 378 -38.27 6.37 8.10
N HIS A 379 -38.99 7.22 8.85
CA HIS A 379 -38.40 8.16 9.82
C HIS A 379 -38.67 7.65 11.24
N PHE A 380 -37.77 7.99 12.19
CA PHE A 380 -37.89 7.58 13.59
C PHE A 380 -37.52 8.76 14.54
N PRO A 381 -38.19 8.91 15.70
CA PRO A 381 -37.92 9.99 16.65
C PRO A 381 -36.72 9.66 17.56
N PHE A 382 -35.50 9.80 17.03
CA PHE A 382 -34.26 9.40 17.72
C PHE A 382 -33.94 10.13 19.03
N GLU A 383 -34.50 11.33 19.27
CA GLU A 383 -34.25 12.06 20.52
C GLU A 383 -35.24 11.65 21.64
N LEU A 384 -36.19 10.75 21.36
CA LEU A 384 -37.01 10.12 22.39
C LEU A 384 -36.24 8.96 23.04
N ASN A 385 -35.65 9.21 24.20
CA ASN A 385 -34.75 8.25 24.86
C ASN A 385 -35.46 7.22 25.76
N ASP A 386 -36.77 7.37 26.01
CA ASP A 386 -37.54 6.40 26.79
C ASP A 386 -37.99 5.23 25.91
N ILE A 387 -37.21 4.15 25.95
CA ILE A 387 -37.46 2.94 25.16
C ILE A 387 -38.75 2.19 25.55
N ASN A 388 -39.37 2.54 26.67
CA ASN A 388 -40.64 1.96 27.13
C ASN A 388 -41.81 2.95 27.00
N TYR A 389 -41.61 4.08 26.31
CA TYR A 389 -42.64 5.10 26.15
C TYR A 389 -43.87 4.56 25.42
N VAL A 390 -45.03 4.78 26.03
CA VAL A 390 -46.36 4.50 25.48
C VAL A 390 -47.23 5.72 25.79
N GLY A 391 -47.70 6.42 24.75
CA GLY A 391 -48.40 7.68 24.95
C GLY A 391 -48.84 8.38 23.66
N GLU A 392 -48.79 9.71 23.67
CA GLU A 392 -49.11 10.55 22.52
C GLU A 392 -48.03 10.45 21.43
N PHE A 393 -48.38 10.88 20.22
CA PHE A 393 -47.41 10.94 19.12
C PHE A 393 -46.25 11.90 19.45
N PRO A 394 -44.97 11.48 19.28
CA PRO A 394 -43.82 12.28 19.71
C PRO A 394 -43.81 13.71 19.12
N PRO A 395 -43.40 14.72 19.92
CA PRO A 395 -43.31 16.11 19.46
C PRO A 395 -42.25 16.24 18.36
N PHE A 396 -42.35 17.28 17.53
CA PHE A 396 -41.48 17.49 16.37
C PHE A 396 -39.98 17.51 16.72
N ASP A 397 -39.62 18.10 17.85
CA ASP A 397 -38.22 18.20 18.32
C ASP A 397 -37.58 16.84 18.61
N CYS A 398 -38.38 15.76 18.69
CA CYS A 398 -37.85 14.41 18.83
C CYS A 398 -37.35 13.78 17.52
N TRP A 399 -37.67 14.39 16.37
CA TRP A 399 -37.43 13.83 15.04
C TRP A 399 -36.23 14.50 14.38
N THR A 400 -35.35 13.69 13.79
CA THR A 400 -34.23 14.17 12.99
C THR A 400 -34.51 14.03 11.50
N ASP A 401 -33.94 14.92 10.68
CA ASP A 401 -34.04 14.90 9.21
C ASP A 401 -35.48 14.84 8.65
N LEU A 402 -36.41 15.54 9.31
CA LEU A 402 -37.82 15.56 8.95
C LEU A 402 -38.32 17.00 8.77
N SER A 403 -38.99 17.30 7.64
CA SER A 403 -39.62 18.60 7.46
C SER A 403 -40.93 18.71 8.25
N GLN A 404 -41.34 19.94 8.60
CA GLN A 404 -42.61 20.19 9.29
C GLN A 404 -43.82 19.60 8.54
N LYS A 405 -43.78 19.61 7.21
CA LYS A 405 -44.85 19.06 6.37
C LYS A 405 -44.91 17.54 6.48
N GLU A 406 -43.76 16.86 6.43
CA GLU A 406 -43.68 15.41 6.58
C GLU A 406 -44.11 14.98 7.99
N TYR A 407 -43.67 15.71 9.02
CA TYR A 407 -44.12 15.49 10.40
C TYR A 407 -45.63 15.57 10.55
N ASN A 408 -46.25 16.65 10.04
CA ASN A 408 -47.70 16.82 10.11
C ASN A 408 -48.45 15.67 9.40
N THR A 409 -47.88 15.16 8.31
CA THR A 409 -48.44 14.02 7.56
C THR A 409 -48.32 12.71 8.33
N LEU A 410 -47.16 12.44 8.95
CA LEU A 410 -46.97 11.26 9.81
C LEU A 410 -47.92 11.29 11.00
N LYS A 411 -48.04 12.45 11.66
CA LYS A 411 -48.93 12.66 12.80
C LYS A 411 -50.40 12.46 12.42
N SER A 412 -50.85 12.99 11.28
CA SER A 412 -52.25 12.83 10.83
C SER A 412 -52.60 11.40 10.43
N ASN A 413 -51.61 10.63 9.95
CA ASN A 413 -51.81 9.25 9.54
C ASN A 413 -51.76 8.27 10.72
N HIS A 414 -51.29 8.72 11.89
CA HIS A 414 -51.23 7.91 13.10
C HIS A 414 -52.55 8.00 13.87
N ASN A 415 -53.18 6.85 14.11
CA ASN A 415 -54.39 6.75 14.93
C ASN A 415 -54.10 5.90 16.18
N GLY A 416 -54.46 6.42 17.36
CA GLY A 416 -54.36 5.71 18.62
C GLY A 416 -53.13 6.09 19.45
N ILE A 417 -52.75 5.19 20.36
CA ILE A 417 -51.62 5.35 21.27
C ILE A 417 -50.33 4.95 20.55
N TRP A 418 -49.31 5.81 20.64
CA TRP A 418 -47.99 5.56 20.07
C TRP A 418 -47.14 4.74 21.05
N SER A 419 -46.45 3.71 20.54
CA SER A 419 -45.62 2.78 21.33
C SER A 419 -44.20 2.78 20.75
N PHE A 420 -43.22 3.17 21.57
CA PHE A 420 -41.82 3.25 21.15
C PHE A 420 -41.33 1.91 20.62
N LYS A 421 -41.56 0.85 21.40
CA LYS A 421 -41.13 -0.50 21.08
C LYS A 421 -41.71 -1.00 19.76
N ASP A 422 -43.02 -0.82 19.54
CA ASP A 422 -43.68 -1.34 18.34
C ASP A 422 -43.22 -0.60 17.08
N GLU A 423 -43.06 0.73 17.16
CA GLU A 423 -42.56 1.53 16.04
C GLU A 423 -41.07 1.31 15.79
N ALA A 424 -40.25 1.12 16.83
CA ALA A 424 -38.83 0.79 16.68
C ALA A 424 -38.63 -0.56 16.00
N ILE A 425 -39.41 -1.58 16.38
CA ILE A 425 -39.38 -2.90 15.73
C ILE A 425 -39.78 -2.79 14.26
N LYS A 426 -40.85 -2.05 13.94
CA LYS A 426 -41.27 -1.83 12.55
C LYS A 426 -40.18 -1.13 11.74
N TYR A 427 -39.58 -0.08 12.31
CA TYR A 427 -38.52 0.71 11.67
C TYR A 427 -37.27 -0.13 11.40
N CYS A 428 -36.70 -0.77 12.43
CA CYS A 428 -35.48 -1.56 12.35
C CYS A 428 -35.64 -2.78 11.40
N MET A 429 -36.81 -3.44 11.44
CA MET A 429 -37.11 -4.54 10.51
C MET A 429 -37.26 -4.05 9.06
N LEU A 430 -37.81 -2.84 8.84
CA LEU A 430 -37.89 -2.23 7.52
C LEU A 430 -36.51 -1.90 6.97
N ASP A 431 -35.58 -1.45 7.80
CA ASP A 431 -34.18 -1.22 7.41
C ASP A 431 -33.51 -2.52 6.96
N CYS A 432 -33.69 -3.61 7.70
CA CYS A 432 -33.18 -4.92 7.32
C CYS A 432 -33.74 -5.36 5.95
N LYS A 433 -35.05 -5.22 5.72
CA LYS A 433 -35.70 -5.55 4.43
C LYS A 433 -35.19 -4.69 3.29
N SER A 434 -35.10 -3.37 3.51
CA SER A 434 -34.59 -2.40 2.54
C SER A 434 -33.17 -2.76 2.10
N LEU A 435 -32.29 -3.09 3.05
CA LEU A 435 -30.94 -3.51 2.76
C LEU A 435 -30.90 -4.84 1.97
N MET A 436 -31.78 -5.79 2.29
CA MET A 436 -31.86 -7.07 1.57
C MET A 436 -32.22 -6.85 0.10
N GLU A 437 -33.24 -6.04 -0.18
CA GLU A 437 -33.66 -5.71 -1.54
C GLU A 437 -32.52 -5.04 -2.34
N VAL A 438 -31.84 -4.07 -1.73
CA VAL A 438 -30.66 -3.40 -2.33
C VAL A 438 -29.57 -4.40 -2.67
N LEU A 439 -29.19 -5.29 -1.74
CA LEU A 439 -28.13 -6.27 -1.96
C LEU A 439 -28.50 -7.30 -3.04
N VAL A 440 -29.75 -7.77 -3.06
CA VAL A 440 -30.25 -8.71 -4.07
C VAL A 440 -30.20 -8.06 -5.45
N GLN A 441 -30.69 -6.83 -5.59
CA GLN A 441 -30.67 -6.11 -6.86
C GLN A 441 -29.25 -5.78 -7.31
N PHE A 442 -28.39 -5.34 -6.40
CA PHE A 442 -26.97 -5.11 -6.69
C PHE A 442 -26.30 -6.38 -7.19
N ASN A 443 -26.53 -7.53 -6.54
CA ASN A 443 -25.98 -8.80 -6.99
C ASN A 443 -26.52 -9.22 -8.37
N LYS A 444 -27.83 -9.05 -8.62
CA LYS A 444 -28.44 -9.36 -9.91
C LYS A 444 -27.80 -8.55 -11.05
N LEU A 445 -27.59 -7.24 -10.85
CA LEU A 445 -27.01 -6.36 -11.86
C LEU A 445 -25.53 -6.70 -12.12
N VAL A 446 -24.72 -6.88 -11.06
CA VAL A 446 -23.30 -7.24 -11.21
C VAL A 446 -23.14 -8.63 -11.82
N PHE A 447 -23.94 -9.61 -11.40
CA PHE A 447 -23.90 -10.95 -11.98
C PHE A 447 -24.40 -10.95 -13.42
N GLY A 448 -25.43 -10.17 -13.75
CA GLY A 448 -25.95 -10.03 -15.11
C GLY A 448 -24.85 -9.57 -16.07
N GLU A 449 -24.13 -8.53 -15.68
CA GLU A 449 -23.11 -7.87 -16.52
C GLU A 449 -21.76 -8.60 -16.51
N PHE A 450 -21.29 -9.05 -15.35
CA PHE A 450 -19.94 -9.55 -15.16
C PHE A 450 -19.88 -11.02 -14.74
N LYS A 451 -21.00 -11.73 -14.54
CA LYS A 451 -21.01 -13.11 -14.05
C LYS A 451 -20.17 -13.31 -12.78
N VAL A 452 -20.23 -12.33 -11.87
CA VAL A 452 -19.52 -12.32 -10.58
C VAL A 452 -20.54 -12.01 -9.49
N ASN A 453 -20.63 -12.87 -8.48
CA ASN A 453 -21.44 -12.63 -7.29
C ASN A 453 -20.73 -11.68 -6.32
N ILE A 454 -21.46 -10.73 -5.76
CA ILE A 454 -20.93 -9.72 -4.83
C ILE A 454 -20.56 -10.34 -3.48
N PHE A 455 -21.28 -11.39 -3.06
CA PHE A 455 -21.15 -11.96 -1.72
C PHE A 455 -19.84 -12.71 -1.47
N SER A 456 -19.05 -12.97 -2.51
CA SER A 456 -17.69 -13.51 -2.36
C SER A 456 -16.67 -12.45 -1.94
N SER A 457 -17.03 -11.17 -2.07
CA SER A 457 -16.16 -10.03 -1.79
C SER A 457 -16.49 -9.44 -0.42
N LEU A 458 -15.56 -8.69 0.18
CA LEU A 458 -15.78 -7.94 1.41
C LEU A 458 -15.96 -6.44 1.16
N THR A 459 -15.33 -5.93 0.10
CA THR A 459 -15.29 -4.50 -0.20
C THR A 459 -15.44 -4.26 -1.70
N LEU A 460 -15.84 -3.06 -2.08
CA LEU A 460 -15.95 -2.65 -3.48
C LEU A 460 -14.62 -2.79 -4.26
N PRO A 461 -13.44 -2.38 -3.72
CA PRO A 461 -12.16 -2.67 -4.37
C PRO A 461 -11.88 -4.17 -4.58
N ALA A 462 -12.30 -5.03 -3.65
CA ALA A 462 -12.15 -6.48 -3.80
C ALA A 462 -13.07 -7.03 -4.91
N LEU A 463 -14.30 -6.52 -5.01
CA LEU A 463 -15.22 -6.86 -6.10
C LEU A 463 -14.67 -6.39 -7.45
N ALA A 464 -14.19 -5.14 -7.55
CA ALA A 464 -13.56 -4.60 -8.74
C ALA A 464 -12.36 -5.44 -9.19
N MET A 465 -11.48 -5.82 -8.26
CA MET A 465 -10.35 -6.70 -8.52
C MET A 465 -10.79 -8.10 -9.00
N ARG A 466 -11.85 -8.67 -8.40
CA ARG A 466 -12.40 -9.96 -8.81
C ARG A 466 -12.91 -9.92 -10.25
N ILE A 467 -13.68 -8.88 -10.59
CA ILE A 467 -14.18 -8.62 -11.96
C ILE A 467 -13.00 -8.48 -12.92
N TYR A 468 -12.03 -7.60 -12.60
CA TYR A 468 -10.82 -7.38 -13.38
C TYR A 468 -10.06 -8.70 -13.66
N LYS A 469 -9.75 -9.48 -12.62
CA LYS A 469 -9.01 -10.75 -12.75
C LYS A 469 -9.78 -11.84 -13.48
N SER A 470 -11.11 -11.77 -13.51
CA SER A 470 -11.96 -12.76 -14.18
C SER A 470 -12.07 -12.53 -15.69
N GLN A 471 -12.11 -11.26 -16.13
CA GLN A 471 -12.48 -10.91 -17.50
C GLN A 471 -11.48 -10.02 -18.23
N PHE A 472 -10.80 -9.12 -17.51
CA PHE A 472 -10.08 -8.00 -18.15
C PHE A 472 -8.56 -8.07 -17.99
N MET A 473 -8.05 -8.80 -17.00
CA MET A 473 -6.60 -8.89 -16.77
C MET A 473 -5.92 -9.62 -17.94
N PRO A 474 -4.92 -9.03 -18.61
CA PRO A 474 -4.19 -9.72 -19.67
C PRO A 474 -3.37 -10.89 -19.11
N LYS A 475 -3.16 -11.94 -19.91
CA LYS A 475 -2.35 -13.10 -19.49
C LYS A 475 -0.88 -12.70 -19.26
N ASP A 476 -0.25 -13.25 -18.24
CA ASP A 476 1.19 -13.06 -17.93
C ASP A 476 1.63 -11.58 -17.86
N SER A 477 0.72 -10.69 -17.44
CA SER A 477 0.93 -9.25 -17.40
C SER A 477 1.36 -8.74 -16.04
N ILE A 478 0.71 -9.17 -14.96
CA ILE A 478 0.92 -8.63 -13.61
C ILE A 478 1.57 -9.67 -12.71
N TYR A 479 2.60 -9.25 -11.97
CA TYR A 479 3.35 -10.07 -11.03
C TYR A 479 3.30 -9.46 -9.63
N GLN A 480 3.42 -10.31 -8.60
CA GLN A 480 3.55 -9.88 -7.22
C GLN A 480 4.89 -9.16 -7.00
N ILE A 481 4.84 -8.04 -6.28
CA ILE A 481 6.03 -7.28 -5.87
C ILE A 481 6.06 -7.26 -4.35
N LEU A 482 7.06 -7.92 -3.77
CA LEU A 482 7.22 -8.11 -2.33
C LEU A 482 8.68 -7.84 -1.91
N GLY A 483 8.95 -7.79 -0.61
CA GLY A 483 10.29 -7.64 -0.06
C GLY A 483 10.92 -6.27 -0.38
N GLN A 484 12.24 -6.24 -0.62
CA GLN A 484 12.96 -4.98 -0.83
C GLN A 484 12.45 -4.18 -2.04
N VAL A 485 12.10 -4.86 -3.14
CA VAL A 485 11.56 -4.21 -4.35
C VAL A 485 10.28 -3.45 -4.04
N GLU A 486 9.42 -4.04 -3.22
CA GLU A 486 8.18 -3.42 -2.78
C GLU A 486 8.44 -2.17 -1.93
N LYS A 487 9.35 -2.28 -0.96
CA LYS A 487 9.74 -1.18 -0.07
C LYS A 487 10.31 -0.01 -0.85
N ASP A 488 11.27 -0.29 -1.73
CA ASP A 488 11.94 0.69 -2.59
C ASP A 488 10.92 1.42 -3.48
N ILE A 489 10.05 0.69 -4.20
CA ILE A 489 9.02 1.32 -5.05
C ILE A 489 7.99 2.08 -4.21
N ARG A 490 7.65 1.61 -3.01
CA ARG A 490 6.68 2.28 -2.12
C ARG A 490 7.15 3.65 -1.63
N GLU A 491 8.46 3.90 -1.60
CA GLU A 491 8.98 5.24 -1.30
C GLU A 491 8.54 6.28 -2.34
N SER A 492 8.46 5.89 -3.63
CA SER A 492 7.91 6.73 -4.70
C SER A 492 6.38 6.88 -4.65
N TYR A 493 5.69 5.93 -4.03
CA TYR A 493 4.23 5.90 -4.01
C TYR A 493 3.67 6.99 -3.10
N THR A 494 3.17 8.07 -3.71
CA THR A 494 2.45 9.16 -3.06
C THR A 494 1.04 9.31 -3.64
N GLY A 495 0.14 9.95 -2.90
CA GLY A 495 -1.24 10.18 -3.33
C GLY A 495 -1.40 11.38 -4.29
N GLY A 496 -2.60 11.94 -4.32
CA GLY A 496 -2.86 13.20 -5.03
C GLY A 496 -2.14 14.40 -4.41
N ALA A 497 -1.87 15.43 -5.21
CA ALA A 497 -1.27 16.67 -4.74
C ALA A 497 -2.33 17.66 -4.24
N VAL A 498 -2.22 18.07 -2.98
CA VAL A 498 -3.14 19.01 -2.32
C VAL A 498 -2.36 20.17 -1.73
N ASP A 499 -2.54 21.35 -2.29
CA ASP A 499 -1.74 22.53 -1.98
C ASP A 499 -2.58 23.80 -2.07
N VAL A 500 -2.30 24.73 -1.15
CA VAL A 500 -2.73 26.12 -1.23
C VAL A 500 -1.55 26.92 -1.78
N TYR A 501 -1.80 27.83 -2.71
CA TYR A 501 -0.79 28.67 -3.37
C TYR A 501 -1.06 30.16 -3.12
N ILE A 502 -2.32 30.59 -3.27
CA ILE A 502 -2.78 31.94 -2.99
C ILE A 502 -4.04 31.83 -2.12
N PRO A 503 -4.08 32.39 -0.91
CA PRO A 503 -5.13 32.10 0.05
C PRO A 503 -6.41 32.91 -0.13
N HIS A 504 -6.45 33.93 -1.00
CA HIS A 504 -7.65 34.70 -1.26
C HIS A 504 -7.61 35.41 -2.61
N ASN A 505 -8.78 35.80 -3.12
CA ASN A 505 -8.92 36.46 -4.42
C ASN A 505 -9.06 37.99 -4.39
N LYS A 506 -8.75 38.66 -3.27
CA LYS A 506 -8.71 40.14 -3.19
C LYS A 506 -7.61 40.74 -4.06
N VAL A 507 -7.89 41.88 -4.69
CA VAL A 507 -6.92 42.64 -5.50
C VAL A 507 -5.99 43.44 -4.58
N ASP A 508 -4.68 43.36 -4.82
CA ASP A 508 -3.59 43.73 -3.91
C ASP A 508 -3.41 45.25 -3.66
N LYS A 509 -4.38 46.11 -4.00
CA LYS A 509 -4.25 47.56 -3.78
C LYS A 509 -4.53 47.96 -2.32
N ASP A 510 -5.50 47.34 -1.66
CA ASP A 510 -5.73 47.48 -0.22
C ASP A 510 -6.48 46.25 0.31
N PHE A 511 -6.17 45.69 1.49
CA PHE A 511 -6.97 44.59 2.06
C PHE A 511 -8.41 45.03 2.45
N GLY A 512 -8.67 46.35 2.39
CA GLY A 512 -9.98 46.98 2.46
C GLY A 512 -10.61 47.31 1.09
N ASP A 513 -9.91 47.07 -0.03
CA ASP A 513 -10.49 47.15 -1.37
C ASP A 513 -11.49 46.00 -1.53
N PRO A 514 -12.79 46.28 -1.80
CA PRO A 514 -13.79 45.23 -2.04
C PRO A 514 -13.54 44.45 -3.34
N ASN A 515 -12.66 44.95 -4.22
CA ASN A 515 -12.41 44.35 -5.53
C ASN A 515 -11.75 42.97 -5.39
N ARG A 516 -12.32 42.01 -6.12
CA ARG A 516 -11.87 40.63 -6.16
C ARG A 516 -11.76 40.15 -7.59
N LEU A 517 -10.75 39.33 -7.85
CA LEU A 517 -10.64 38.59 -9.10
C LEU A 517 -11.65 37.44 -9.06
N GLN A 518 -12.44 37.32 -10.12
CA GLN A 518 -13.30 36.17 -10.30
C GLN A 518 -12.44 34.92 -10.53
N LEU A 519 -12.77 33.81 -9.86
CA LEU A 519 -12.04 32.55 -10.02
C LEU A 519 -12.93 31.47 -10.64
N SER A 520 -12.30 30.48 -11.26
CA SER A 520 -12.95 29.30 -11.81
C SER A 520 -12.44 28.05 -11.09
N TYR A 521 -13.37 27.24 -10.56
CA TYR A 521 -13.07 25.94 -9.98
C TYR A 521 -13.30 24.86 -11.04
N TYR A 522 -12.24 24.14 -11.39
CA TYR A 522 -12.32 23.00 -12.29
C TYR A 522 -11.98 21.68 -11.60
N ASP A 523 -12.66 20.60 -11.98
CA ASP A 523 -12.43 19.23 -11.49
C ASP A 523 -12.34 18.24 -12.67
N VAL A 524 -11.37 17.31 -12.66
CA VAL A 524 -11.20 16.34 -13.75
C VAL A 524 -12.24 15.23 -13.66
N ASN A 525 -12.95 14.99 -14.77
CA ASN A 525 -13.87 13.86 -14.89
C ASN A 525 -13.13 12.52 -14.79
N SER A 526 -13.11 11.92 -13.60
CA SER A 526 -12.52 10.61 -13.30
C SER A 526 -11.03 10.51 -13.66
N LEU A 527 -10.20 11.30 -12.97
CA LEU A 527 -8.74 11.38 -13.20
C LEU A 527 -8.06 10.02 -13.24
N TYR A 528 -8.13 9.22 -12.17
CA TYR A 528 -7.40 7.95 -12.14
C TYR A 528 -7.89 6.94 -13.20
N PRO A 529 -9.20 6.79 -13.48
CA PRO A 529 -9.67 6.01 -14.62
C PRO A 529 -9.12 6.49 -15.97
N LYS A 530 -9.05 7.80 -16.20
CA LYS A 530 -8.40 8.37 -17.40
C LYS A 530 -6.94 7.91 -17.51
N ILE A 531 -6.18 7.98 -16.42
CA ILE A 531 -4.78 7.52 -16.40
C ILE A 531 -4.68 6.02 -16.64
N MET A 532 -5.53 5.22 -15.98
CA MET A 532 -5.57 3.77 -16.17
C MET A 532 -5.85 3.38 -17.62
N ARG A 533 -6.74 4.11 -18.31
CA ARG A 533 -7.07 3.85 -19.72
C ARG A 533 -5.96 4.26 -20.68
N ASP A 534 -5.39 5.44 -20.48
CA ASP A 534 -4.61 6.12 -21.52
C ASP A 534 -3.09 6.07 -21.30
N THR A 535 -2.62 5.46 -20.22
CA THR A 535 -1.18 5.34 -19.94
C THR A 535 -0.76 3.88 -19.77
N GLN A 536 0.47 3.58 -20.21
CA GLN A 536 1.05 2.26 -20.00
C GLN A 536 1.43 2.06 -18.53
N MET A 537 1.23 0.85 -18.03
CA MET A 537 1.48 0.44 -16.65
C MET A 537 2.61 -0.58 -16.57
N PRO A 538 3.28 -0.71 -15.40
CA PRO A 538 4.25 -1.77 -15.17
C PRO A 538 3.65 -3.16 -15.40
N ALA A 539 4.30 -3.92 -16.28
CA ALA A 539 3.95 -5.28 -16.66
C ALA A 539 5.20 -6.17 -16.69
N GLY A 540 4.99 -7.49 -16.61
CA GLY A 540 6.09 -8.46 -16.58
C GLY A 540 6.83 -8.50 -15.23
N LYS A 541 7.89 -9.30 -15.21
CA LYS A 541 8.76 -9.43 -14.03
C LYS A 541 9.67 -8.19 -13.90
N PRO A 542 9.92 -7.70 -12.67
CA PRO A 542 10.87 -6.61 -12.45
C PRO A 542 12.29 -7.03 -12.81
N ILE A 543 13.05 -6.11 -13.40
CA ILE A 543 14.48 -6.26 -13.64
C ILE A 543 15.20 -5.19 -12.81
N ALA A 544 15.91 -5.61 -11.77
CA ALA A 544 16.74 -4.72 -10.97
C ALA A 544 17.97 -4.31 -11.78
N PHE A 545 18.43 -3.08 -11.63
CA PHE A 545 19.68 -2.61 -12.23
C PHE A 545 20.45 -1.67 -11.30
N GLU A 546 21.76 -1.60 -11.49
CA GLU A 546 22.67 -0.62 -10.90
C GLU A 546 23.49 0.03 -12.03
N GLY A 547 23.76 1.33 -11.87
CA GLY A 547 24.30 2.20 -12.91
C GLY A 547 23.21 2.88 -13.74
N ASP A 548 23.62 3.84 -14.56
CA ASP A 548 22.71 4.59 -15.43
C ASP A 548 22.39 3.80 -16.70
N ILE A 549 21.30 3.04 -16.64
CA ILE A 549 20.81 2.22 -17.74
C ILE A 549 20.30 3.03 -18.94
N THR A 550 19.93 4.30 -18.74
CA THR A 550 19.35 5.14 -19.80
C THR A 550 20.36 5.56 -20.87
N LYS A 551 21.66 5.40 -20.59
CA LYS A 551 22.75 5.61 -21.55
C LYS A 551 22.89 4.49 -22.58
N TYR A 552 22.29 3.32 -22.31
CA TYR A 552 22.47 2.12 -23.13
C TYR A 552 21.14 1.53 -23.64
N GLU A 553 20.02 1.92 -23.02
CA GLU A 553 18.68 1.53 -23.42
C GLU A 553 17.80 2.78 -23.55
N GLU A 554 17.08 2.90 -24.66
CA GLU A 554 16.11 3.96 -24.86
C GLU A 554 14.78 3.63 -24.15
N ASN A 555 14.04 4.68 -23.76
CA ASN A 555 12.68 4.58 -23.22
C ASN A 555 12.53 3.62 -22.03
N VAL A 556 13.53 3.58 -21.14
CA VAL A 556 13.50 2.73 -19.95
C VAL A 556 12.30 3.11 -19.06
N PHE A 557 11.41 2.16 -18.87
CA PHE A 557 10.20 2.32 -18.06
C PHE A 557 10.37 1.62 -16.72
N GLY A 558 10.16 2.34 -15.62
CA GLY A 558 10.31 1.77 -14.29
C GLY A 558 10.41 2.79 -13.17
N PHE A 559 11.10 2.39 -12.09
CA PHE A 559 11.30 3.16 -10.87
C PHE A 559 12.78 3.28 -10.58
N PHE A 560 13.26 4.49 -10.40
CA PHE A 560 14.68 4.80 -10.33
C PHE A 560 14.99 5.51 -9.02
N TYR A 561 16.10 5.12 -8.40
CA TYR A 561 16.70 5.86 -7.31
C TYR A 561 17.70 6.85 -7.92
N CYS A 562 17.44 8.14 -7.73
CA CYS A 562 18.18 9.21 -8.37
C CYS A 562 18.66 10.25 -7.36
N LYS A 563 19.75 10.95 -7.67
CA LYS A 563 19.95 12.31 -7.18
C LYS A 563 19.13 13.26 -8.04
N ILE A 564 18.36 14.14 -7.40
CA ILE A 564 17.38 15.00 -8.03
C ILE A 564 17.71 16.44 -7.67
N LYS A 565 17.78 17.32 -8.68
CA LYS A 565 17.99 18.75 -8.50
C LYS A 565 16.91 19.54 -9.21
N THR A 566 16.36 20.52 -8.51
CA THR A 566 15.26 21.36 -9.01
C THR A 566 15.75 22.75 -9.40
N PRO A 567 15.11 23.42 -10.38
CA PRO A 567 15.30 24.84 -10.59
C PRO A 567 14.84 25.68 -9.39
N ASN A 568 15.59 26.72 -9.06
CA ASN A 568 15.39 27.53 -7.86
C ASN A 568 14.19 28.50 -7.98
N TYR A 569 13.66 28.68 -9.19
CA TYR A 569 12.65 29.69 -9.54
C TYR A 569 11.21 29.13 -9.64
N MET A 570 11.02 27.82 -9.45
CA MET A 570 9.73 27.17 -9.73
C MET A 570 8.67 27.50 -8.68
N LYS A 571 7.56 28.12 -9.14
CA LYS A 571 6.42 28.48 -8.29
C LYS A 571 5.63 27.25 -7.81
N HIS A 572 5.46 26.26 -8.69
CA HIS A 572 4.64 25.07 -8.43
C HIS A 572 5.47 23.78 -8.64
N PRO A 573 6.32 23.39 -7.65
CA PRO A 573 7.06 22.14 -7.72
C PRO A 573 6.14 20.93 -7.93
N ILE A 574 6.60 19.97 -8.74
CA ILE A 574 5.75 18.87 -9.23
C ILE A 574 6.10 17.50 -8.65
N LEU A 575 7.29 17.36 -8.05
CA LEU A 575 7.73 16.10 -7.44
C LEU A 575 7.44 16.06 -5.95
N GLN A 576 6.64 15.08 -5.53
CA GLN A 576 6.32 14.87 -4.11
C GLN A 576 7.36 14.00 -3.43
N ARG A 577 7.69 14.37 -2.18
CA ARG A 577 8.52 13.55 -1.28
C ARG A 577 7.97 13.58 0.14
N ARG A 578 8.28 12.54 0.91
CA ARG A 578 7.98 12.49 2.34
C ARG A 578 9.14 13.11 3.11
N ILE A 579 8.83 14.05 4.01
CA ILE A 579 9.80 14.66 4.93
C ILE A 579 9.36 14.42 6.37
N ASN A 580 10.34 14.19 7.25
CA ASN A 580 10.09 14.15 8.68
C ASN A 580 10.07 15.58 9.22
N THR A 581 8.99 15.93 9.90
CA THR A 581 8.84 17.20 10.64
C THR A 581 8.65 16.89 12.13
N PRO A 582 8.86 17.85 13.04
CA PRO A 582 8.54 17.66 14.46
C PRO A 582 7.09 17.21 14.71
N GLU A 583 6.17 17.55 13.80
CA GLU A 583 4.75 17.17 13.85
C GLU A 583 4.44 15.86 13.09
N GLY A 584 5.48 15.09 12.74
CA GLY A 584 5.40 13.82 12.02
C GLY A 584 5.76 13.90 10.52
N VAL A 585 5.49 12.83 9.79
CA VAL A 585 5.79 12.74 8.35
C VAL A 585 4.83 13.62 7.55
N ARG A 586 5.35 14.40 6.60
CA ARG A 586 4.57 15.25 5.67
C ARG A 586 4.94 14.92 4.23
N THR A 587 3.96 14.92 3.33
CA THR A 587 4.21 14.82 1.88
C THR A 587 4.17 16.21 1.27
N ILE A 588 5.29 16.65 0.70
CA ILE A 588 5.48 17.99 0.14
C ILE A 588 6.06 17.92 -1.28
N ALA A 589 5.80 18.93 -2.09
CA ALA A 589 6.56 19.20 -3.30
C ALA A 589 7.41 20.47 -3.09
N GLY A 590 8.72 20.28 -2.98
CA GLY A 590 9.66 21.33 -2.59
C GLY A 590 10.78 21.54 -3.62
N LEU A 591 11.57 22.58 -3.39
CA LEU A 591 12.78 22.88 -4.16
C LEU A 591 14.03 22.40 -3.41
N GLY A 592 15.12 22.24 -4.14
CA GLY A 592 16.44 21.89 -3.62
C GLY A 592 17.04 20.66 -4.30
N GLU A 593 17.92 19.99 -3.57
CA GLU A 593 18.58 18.75 -3.98
C GLU A 593 18.26 17.64 -2.99
N TRP A 594 18.01 16.43 -3.48
CA TRP A 594 17.81 15.25 -2.65
C TRP A 594 18.00 13.96 -3.42
N GLU A 595 18.10 12.85 -2.69
CA GLU A 595 18.04 11.51 -3.28
C GLU A 595 16.70 10.85 -2.98
N GLY A 596 16.20 10.05 -3.91
CA GLY A 596 14.99 9.28 -3.67
C GLY A 596 14.50 8.50 -4.88
N TRP A 597 13.49 7.67 -4.61
CA TRP A 597 12.79 6.88 -5.62
C TRP A 597 11.77 7.71 -6.39
N ILE A 598 11.83 7.61 -7.73
CA ILE A 598 10.90 8.28 -8.63
C ILE A 598 10.42 7.31 -9.73
N PHE A 599 9.16 7.46 -10.14
CA PHE A 599 8.66 6.79 -11.33
C PHE A 599 9.20 7.48 -12.59
N SER A 600 9.69 6.70 -13.55
CA SER A 600 10.21 7.18 -14.84
C SER A 600 9.28 8.17 -15.55
N GLY A 601 7.95 7.96 -15.53
CA GLY A 601 6.98 8.90 -16.11
C GLY A 601 6.97 10.29 -15.45
N GLU A 602 7.16 10.35 -14.12
CA GLU A 602 7.33 11.63 -13.41
C GLU A 602 8.67 12.29 -13.72
N MET A 603 9.74 11.48 -13.80
CA MET A 603 11.07 11.96 -14.18
C MET A 603 11.04 12.61 -15.57
N HIS A 604 10.51 11.92 -16.58
CA HIS A 604 10.39 12.44 -17.95
C HIS A 604 9.54 13.72 -18.02
N ASN A 605 8.48 13.82 -17.21
CA ASN A 605 7.70 15.05 -17.11
C ASN A 605 8.51 16.19 -16.45
N ALA A 606 9.22 15.89 -15.37
CA ALA A 606 9.98 16.86 -14.61
C ALA A 606 11.15 17.47 -15.37
N ILE A 607 11.83 16.69 -16.23
CA ILE A 607 12.90 17.19 -17.11
C ILE A 607 12.41 18.37 -17.97
N LYS A 608 11.15 18.34 -18.43
CA LYS A 608 10.54 19.44 -19.23
C LYS A 608 10.45 20.76 -18.47
N TYR A 609 10.43 20.71 -17.14
CA TYR A 609 10.41 21.87 -16.26
C TYR A 609 11.80 22.23 -15.71
N GLY A 610 12.87 21.63 -16.24
CA GLY A 610 14.26 21.94 -15.89
C GLY A 610 14.82 21.15 -14.71
N TYR A 611 14.18 20.07 -14.27
CA TYR A 611 14.77 19.17 -13.27
C TYR A 611 15.94 18.38 -13.85
N GLU A 612 16.98 18.19 -13.05
CA GLU A 612 18.15 17.36 -13.39
C GLU A 612 18.15 16.08 -12.55
N PHE A 613 18.61 14.98 -13.14
CA PHE A 613 18.61 13.65 -12.53
C PHE A 613 19.94 12.93 -12.76
N GLU A 614 20.47 12.28 -11.71
CA GLU A 614 21.56 11.30 -11.79
C GLU A 614 21.02 9.94 -11.34
N ILE A 615 20.89 8.98 -12.27
CA ILE A 615 20.35 7.64 -11.98
C ILE A 615 21.44 6.75 -11.38
N ILE A 616 21.18 6.19 -10.20
CA ILE A 616 22.12 5.33 -9.47
C ILE A 616 21.76 3.85 -9.64
N ARG A 617 20.48 3.51 -9.45
CA ARG A 617 19.95 2.15 -9.50
C ARG A 617 18.44 2.17 -9.72
N GLY A 618 17.83 1.03 -10.01
CA GLY A 618 16.37 0.97 -10.09
C GLY A 618 15.80 -0.38 -10.48
N TYR A 619 14.51 -0.35 -10.82
CA TYR A 619 13.75 -1.48 -11.32
C TYR A 619 13.06 -1.10 -12.63
N LYS A 620 13.44 -1.75 -13.72
CA LYS A 620 12.75 -1.60 -15.01
C LYS A 620 11.69 -2.68 -15.20
N PHE A 621 10.65 -2.33 -15.94
CA PHE A 621 9.51 -3.17 -16.26
C PHE A 621 9.21 -3.09 -17.75
N ARG A 622 8.55 -4.13 -18.29
CA ARG A 622 7.80 -3.96 -19.53
C ARG A 622 6.64 -3.01 -19.22
N SER A 623 6.19 -2.23 -20.20
CA SER A 623 5.01 -1.37 -20.07
C SER A 623 3.88 -1.87 -20.97
N ASP A 624 2.63 -1.77 -20.53
CA ASP A 624 1.46 -2.23 -21.29
C ASP A 624 0.14 -1.55 -20.85
N TYR A 625 -0.88 -1.52 -21.71
CA TYR A 625 -2.21 -0.93 -21.44
C TYR A 625 -3.14 -1.91 -20.70
N ILE A 626 -2.75 -2.33 -19.50
CA ILE A 626 -3.42 -3.44 -18.78
C ILE A 626 -4.85 -3.13 -18.30
N PHE A 627 -5.26 -1.87 -18.21
CA PHE A 627 -6.59 -1.49 -17.71
C PHE A 627 -7.55 -0.96 -18.78
N LYS A 628 -7.10 -0.81 -20.02
CA LYS A 628 -7.87 -0.12 -21.07
C LYS A 628 -9.27 -0.72 -21.24
N GLU A 629 -9.36 -2.04 -21.45
CA GLU A 629 -10.62 -2.75 -21.64
C GLU A 629 -11.57 -2.64 -20.43
N TYR A 630 -11.02 -2.70 -19.21
CA TYR A 630 -11.80 -2.55 -17.98
C TYR A 630 -12.41 -1.16 -17.87
N VAL A 631 -11.63 -0.11 -18.10
CA VAL A 631 -12.12 1.27 -18.01
C VAL A 631 -13.09 1.59 -19.13
N ASP A 632 -12.80 1.16 -20.36
CA ASP A 632 -13.69 1.32 -21.51
C ASP A 632 -15.06 0.73 -21.23
N LYS A 633 -15.12 -0.51 -20.71
CA LYS A 633 -16.37 -1.17 -20.35
C LYS A 633 -17.19 -0.40 -19.31
N MET A 634 -16.55 0.06 -18.22
CA MET A 634 -17.25 0.83 -17.18
C MET A 634 -17.71 2.20 -17.69
N TYR A 635 -16.91 2.84 -18.54
CA TYR A 635 -17.25 4.12 -19.13
C TYR A 635 -18.42 4.01 -20.11
N GLU A 636 -18.45 2.96 -20.93
CA GLU A 636 -19.57 2.64 -21.81
C GLU A 636 -20.87 2.43 -21.02
N LEU A 637 -20.84 1.65 -19.94
CA LEU A 637 -22.01 1.49 -19.06
C LEU A 637 -22.53 2.84 -18.54
N ARG A 638 -21.62 3.76 -18.18
CA ARG A 638 -21.99 5.11 -17.74
C ARG A 638 -22.57 6.00 -18.84
N LYS A 639 -22.22 5.76 -20.11
CA LYS A 639 -22.79 6.47 -21.27
C LYS A 639 -24.15 5.90 -21.66
N THR A 640 -24.28 4.57 -21.64
CA THR A 640 -25.50 3.86 -22.03
C THR A 640 -26.65 4.11 -21.05
N TYR A 641 -26.35 4.10 -19.75
CA TYR A 641 -27.37 4.24 -18.70
C TYR A 641 -27.42 5.67 -18.15
N LYS A 642 -28.63 6.21 -17.96
CA LYS A 642 -28.85 7.52 -17.32
C LYS A 642 -28.34 7.53 -15.87
N LYS A 643 -28.09 8.72 -15.31
CA LYS A 643 -27.53 8.90 -13.96
C LYS A 643 -28.43 8.32 -12.83
N ASP A 644 -29.73 8.21 -13.06
CA ASP A 644 -30.71 7.63 -12.12
C ASP A 644 -30.78 6.09 -12.21
N ASN A 645 -30.06 5.47 -13.15
CA ASN A 645 -30.03 4.02 -13.27
C ASN A 645 -28.95 3.41 -12.34
N PRO A 646 -29.27 2.36 -11.56
CA PRO A 646 -28.33 1.76 -10.64
C PRO A 646 -27.04 1.24 -11.32
N LEU A 647 -27.09 0.79 -12.58
CA LEU A 647 -25.88 0.36 -13.31
C LEU A 647 -24.91 1.51 -13.57
N ASN A 648 -25.38 2.76 -13.74
CA ASN A 648 -24.50 3.92 -13.87
C ASN A 648 -23.71 4.14 -12.57
N LEU A 649 -24.39 4.04 -11.43
CA LEU A 649 -23.77 4.13 -10.10
C LEU A 649 -22.75 3.00 -9.89
N ILE A 650 -23.13 1.75 -10.16
CA ILE A 650 -22.26 0.58 -10.04
C ILE A 650 -20.99 0.76 -10.90
N ALA A 651 -21.13 1.16 -12.16
CA ALA A 651 -20.01 1.37 -13.05
C ALA A 651 -19.08 2.49 -12.55
N LYS A 652 -19.63 3.62 -12.06
CA LYS A 652 -18.85 4.70 -11.43
C LYS A 652 -18.06 4.20 -10.22
N LEU A 653 -18.70 3.41 -9.35
CA LEU A 653 -18.11 2.85 -8.14
C LEU A 653 -16.96 1.87 -8.47
N LEU A 654 -17.20 0.90 -9.37
CA LEU A 654 -16.20 -0.08 -9.81
C LEU A 654 -15.00 0.58 -10.50
N MET A 655 -15.26 1.54 -11.38
CA MET A 655 -14.22 2.24 -12.14
C MET A 655 -13.22 2.97 -11.22
N ASN A 656 -13.70 3.62 -10.15
CA ASN A 656 -12.86 4.38 -9.23
C ASN A 656 -12.18 3.53 -8.14
N SER A 657 -12.62 2.29 -7.91
CA SER A 657 -12.20 1.50 -6.74
C SER A 657 -11.07 0.50 -7.02
N LEU A 658 -10.75 0.23 -8.29
CA LEU A 658 -9.82 -0.84 -8.65
C LEU A 658 -8.36 -0.53 -8.26
N TYR A 659 -7.83 0.63 -8.65
CA TYR A 659 -6.40 0.91 -8.56
C TYR A 659 -5.86 0.87 -7.12
N GLY A 660 -6.66 1.33 -6.15
CA GLY A 660 -6.27 1.38 -4.74
C GLY A 660 -5.93 0.01 -4.16
N LYS A 661 -6.51 -1.08 -4.71
CA LYS A 661 -6.22 -2.45 -4.29
C LYS A 661 -4.76 -2.84 -4.54
N PHE A 662 -4.16 -2.37 -5.63
CA PHE A 662 -2.77 -2.65 -5.98
C PHE A 662 -1.76 -1.99 -5.01
N GLY A 663 -2.17 -0.93 -4.32
CA GLY A 663 -1.33 -0.16 -3.39
C GLY A 663 -1.47 -0.55 -1.91
N MET A 664 -2.31 -1.56 -1.61
CA MET A 664 -2.49 -2.07 -0.24
C MET A 664 -1.15 -2.49 0.37
N ARG A 665 -1.00 -2.30 1.68
CA ARG A 665 0.17 -2.84 2.38
C ARG A 665 0.01 -4.36 2.53
N PRO A 666 1.09 -5.14 2.36
CA PRO A 666 1.11 -6.57 2.67
C PRO A 666 0.74 -6.87 4.12
N ASP A 667 1.12 -5.98 5.03
CA ASP A 667 0.92 -6.15 6.46
C ASP A 667 -0.58 -6.10 6.80
N SER A 668 -1.05 -7.11 7.52
CA SER A 668 -2.38 -7.13 8.12
C SER A 668 -2.27 -7.48 9.59
N THR A 669 -3.34 -7.30 10.36
CA THR A 669 -3.38 -7.67 11.77
C THR A 669 -4.11 -9.00 11.91
N LYS A 670 -3.48 -9.95 12.61
CA LYS A 670 -4.11 -11.17 13.09
C LYS A 670 -4.61 -10.91 14.49
N VAL A 671 -5.85 -11.33 14.75
CA VAL A 671 -6.46 -11.26 16.08
C VAL A 671 -6.52 -12.68 16.63
N GLU A 672 -5.98 -12.87 17.82
CA GLU A 672 -6.08 -14.13 18.57
C GLU A 672 -6.73 -13.86 19.91
N THR A 673 -7.64 -14.73 20.32
CA THR A 673 -8.40 -14.59 21.56
C THR A 673 -8.14 -15.79 22.45
N TYR A 674 -7.83 -15.53 23.72
CA TYR A 674 -7.50 -16.52 24.73
C TYR A 674 -8.47 -16.42 25.88
N ASP A 675 -9.18 -17.51 26.21
CA ASP A 675 -10.04 -17.59 27.38
C ASP A 675 -9.20 -17.87 28.64
N ILE A 676 -8.97 -16.81 29.42
CA ILE A 676 -8.19 -16.86 30.65
C ILE A 676 -9.04 -17.28 31.87
N SER A 677 -10.30 -17.68 31.70
CA SER A 677 -11.03 -18.39 32.76
C SER A 677 -10.54 -19.83 32.95
N THR A 678 -9.90 -20.41 31.92
CA THR A 678 -9.38 -21.79 31.94
C THR A 678 -7.87 -21.83 32.22
N PRO A 679 -7.35 -22.85 32.95
CA PRO A 679 -5.90 -23.02 33.13
C PRO A 679 -5.15 -23.17 31.80
N ASP A 680 -5.71 -23.95 30.86
CA ASP A 680 -5.12 -24.19 29.55
C ASP A 680 -5.00 -22.90 28.73
N GLY A 681 -6.04 -22.06 28.73
CA GLY A 681 -6.01 -20.77 28.05
C GLY A 681 -4.99 -19.80 28.65
N LYS A 682 -4.80 -19.80 29.98
CA LYS A 682 -3.73 -19.03 30.64
C LYS A 682 -2.35 -19.51 30.24
N GLN A 683 -2.11 -20.82 30.24
CA GLN A 683 -0.82 -21.39 29.86
C GLN A 683 -0.50 -21.10 28.39
N LEU A 684 -1.47 -21.30 27.50
CA LEU A 684 -1.28 -21.04 26.07
C LEU A 684 -0.95 -19.56 25.79
N LEU A 685 -1.64 -18.63 26.47
CA LEU A 685 -1.33 -17.20 26.38
C LEU A 685 0.11 -16.93 26.83
N GLN A 686 0.55 -17.52 27.95
CA GLN A 686 1.91 -17.35 28.45
C GLN A 686 2.95 -17.87 27.45
N ASP A 687 2.75 -19.07 26.90
CA ASP A 687 3.64 -19.67 25.91
C ASP A 687 3.79 -18.77 24.67
N VAL A 688 2.68 -18.19 24.19
CA VAL A 688 2.68 -17.28 23.04
C VAL A 688 3.40 -15.97 23.35
N LEU A 689 3.19 -15.39 24.52
CA LEU A 689 3.89 -14.18 24.94
C LEU A 689 5.40 -14.45 25.09
N GLU A 690 5.80 -15.58 25.66
CA GLU A 690 7.23 -15.94 25.79
C GLU A 690 7.90 -16.14 24.41
N CYS A 691 7.19 -16.68 23.42
CA CYS A 691 7.73 -16.89 22.07
C CYS A 691 7.65 -15.67 21.15
N MET A 692 6.65 -14.80 21.31
CA MET A 692 6.29 -13.79 20.31
C MET A 692 6.14 -12.37 20.85
N ALA A 693 6.54 -12.08 22.10
CA ALA A 693 6.42 -10.75 22.72
C ALA A 693 6.87 -9.58 21.82
N ASP A 694 8.03 -9.70 21.16
CA ASP A 694 8.60 -8.67 20.27
C ASP A 694 7.72 -8.37 19.04
N HIS A 695 6.72 -9.21 18.77
CA HIS A 695 5.79 -9.08 17.66
C HIS A 695 4.38 -8.68 18.11
N VAL A 696 4.07 -8.63 19.40
CA VAL A 696 2.75 -8.20 19.86
C VAL A 696 2.55 -6.70 19.59
N GLN A 697 1.55 -6.36 18.77
CA GLN A 697 1.18 -4.98 18.47
C GLN A 697 0.35 -4.36 19.59
N ASP A 698 -0.51 -5.15 20.22
CA ASP A 698 -1.37 -4.72 21.32
C ASP A 698 -1.88 -5.91 22.14
N VAL A 699 -2.23 -5.67 23.41
CA VAL A 699 -2.83 -6.64 24.35
C VAL A 699 -4.06 -6.02 24.98
N ILE A 700 -5.21 -6.67 24.78
CA ILE A 700 -6.49 -6.14 25.25
C ILE A 700 -7.11 -7.15 26.21
N HIS A 701 -7.30 -6.72 27.46
CA HIS A 701 -8.01 -7.49 28.48
C HIS A 701 -9.49 -7.15 28.42
N PHE A 702 -10.33 -8.17 28.33
CA PHE A 702 -11.77 -7.99 28.23
C PHE A 702 -12.51 -9.17 28.85
N ASP A 703 -13.30 -8.92 29.90
CA ASP A 703 -13.96 -9.94 30.73
C ASP A 703 -12.98 -11.07 31.12
N ASN A 704 -13.28 -12.31 30.73
CA ASN A 704 -12.45 -13.49 30.95
C ASN A 704 -11.53 -13.81 29.75
N HIS A 705 -11.32 -12.85 28.85
CA HIS A 705 -10.54 -13.05 27.63
C HIS A 705 -9.35 -12.08 27.56
N VAL A 706 -8.28 -12.54 26.91
CA VAL A 706 -7.17 -11.70 26.45
C VAL A 706 -7.10 -11.79 24.93
N ILE A 707 -7.03 -10.63 24.29
CA ILE A 707 -6.94 -10.52 22.83
C ILE A 707 -5.57 -9.97 22.47
N LEU A 708 -4.85 -10.72 21.64
CA LEU A 708 -3.57 -10.30 21.09
C LEU A 708 -3.75 -9.80 19.67
N LEU A 709 -3.24 -8.60 19.40
CA LEU A 709 -3.06 -8.10 18.04
C LEU A 709 -1.64 -8.43 17.60
N LEU A 710 -1.51 -9.29 16.60
CA LEU A 710 -0.24 -9.73 16.05
C LEU A 710 -0.12 -9.22 14.60
N PRO A 711 1.08 -8.93 14.09
CA PRO A 711 1.27 -8.78 12.67
C PRO A 711 0.93 -10.13 12.05
N ASN A 712 -0.04 -10.13 11.15
CA ASN A 712 -0.24 -11.23 10.24
C ASN A 712 0.93 -11.18 9.25
N MET A 713 2.06 -11.73 9.68
CA MET A 713 3.21 -11.94 8.83
C MET A 713 2.79 -13.07 7.90
N PRO A 714 2.48 -12.81 6.61
CA PRO A 714 2.39 -13.93 5.68
C PRO A 714 3.71 -14.65 5.82
N ASN A 715 3.68 -15.98 6.05
CA ASN A 715 4.90 -16.76 6.20
C ASN A 715 5.79 -16.50 4.98
N TYR A 716 6.75 -15.57 5.10
CA TYR A 716 7.71 -15.24 4.04
C TYR A 716 8.74 -16.37 3.86
N LYS A 717 8.48 -17.55 4.42
CA LYS A 717 9.11 -18.80 4.01
C LYS A 717 8.54 -19.15 2.64
N TYR A 718 9.32 -18.88 1.61
CA TYR A 718 9.11 -19.39 0.26
C TYR A 718 8.81 -20.90 0.33
N ASN A 719 7.54 -21.26 0.19
CA ASN A 719 7.11 -22.64 0.04
C ASN A 719 6.38 -22.73 -1.30
N GLU A 720 6.96 -23.43 -2.27
CA GLU A 720 6.39 -23.63 -3.61
C GLU A 720 5.10 -24.47 -3.59
N SER A 721 4.80 -25.16 -2.47
CA SER A 721 3.80 -26.23 -2.45
C SER A 721 2.50 -25.95 -1.69
N LYS A 722 2.38 -24.85 -0.94
CA LYS A 722 1.18 -24.58 -0.12
C LYS A 722 0.87 -23.08 -0.02
N GLU A 723 -0.11 -22.61 -0.79
CA GLU A 723 -1.17 -21.69 -0.33
C GLU A 723 -2.08 -21.27 -1.49
N LEU A 724 -3.34 -21.71 -1.44
CA LEU A 724 -4.31 -21.59 -2.53
C LEU A 724 -5.42 -20.55 -2.30
N TYR A 725 -5.42 -19.79 -1.19
CA TYR A 725 -6.52 -18.85 -0.90
C TYR A 725 -6.17 -17.49 -0.27
N HIS A 726 -4.89 -17.16 -0.04
CA HIS A 726 -4.48 -15.83 0.49
C HIS A 726 -3.24 -15.27 -0.21
N GLY A 727 -3.31 -15.07 -1.54
CA GLY A 727 -2.29 -14.33 -2.25
C GLY A 727 -2.54 -12.82 -2.13
N LEU A 728 -1.59 -12.06 -1.59
CA LEU A 728 -1.60 -10.60 -1.69
C LEU A 728 -1.48 -10.21 -3.17
N ASP A 729 -2.62 -10.05 -3.85
CA ASP A 729 -2.74 -9.48 -5.20
C ASP A 729 -2.42 -7.97 -5.16
N VAL A 730 -1.20 -7.66 -4.72
CA VAL A 730 -0.66 -6.33 -4.53
C VAL A 730 0.49 -6.14 -5.51
N ASN A 731 0.50 -5.00 -6.19
CA ASN A 731 1.57 -4.58 -7.07
C ASN A 731 1.74 -3.07 -6.90
N ILE A 732 2.65 -2.69 -6.01
CA ILE A 732 2.86 -1.30 -5.65
C ILE A 732 3.34 -0.45 -6.84
N ALA A 733 4.02 -1.06 -7.81
CA ALA A 733 4.46 -0.39 -9.03
C ALA A 733 3.28 0.14 -9.85
N ILE A 734 2.22 -0.66 -10.00
CA ILE A 734 0.98 -0.25 -10.68
C ILE A 734 0.31 0.91 -9.93
N ALA A 735 0.12 0.79 -8.62
CA ALA A 735 -0.53 1.85 -7.83
C ALA A 735 0.28 3.16 -7.86
N SER A 736 1.60 3.06 -7.79
CA SER A 736 2.51 4.21 -7.91
C SER A 736 2.44 4.86 -9.30
N ALA A 737 2.46 4.06 -10.36
CA ALA A 737 2.33 4.57 -11.73
C ALA A 737 0.99 5.28 -11.98
N VAL A 738 -0.13 4.74 -11.46
CA VAL A 738 -1.46 5.38 -11.58
C VAL A 738 -1.50 6.74 -10.88
N THR A 739 -1.01 6.83 -9.63
CA THR A 739 -1.04 8.12 -8.92
C THR A 739 -0.04 9.13 -9.46
N ALA A 740 1.14 8.66 -9.87
CA ALA A 740 2.14 9.44 -10.57
C ALA A 740 1.62 10.00 -11.90
N GLY A 741 0.96 9.17 -12.72
CA GLY A 741 0.31 9.61 -13.95
C GLY A 741 -0.74 10.69 -13.72
N GLY A 742 -1.50 10.60 -12.62
CA GLY A 742 -2.43 11.65 -12.21
C GLY A 742 -1.73 12.98 -11.89
N ARG A 743 -0.61 12.94 -11.17
CA ARG A 743 0.21 14.14 -10.91
C ARG A 743 0.84 14.71 -12.17
N VAL A 744 1.34 13.86 -13.06
CA VAL A 744 1.86 14.28 -14.38
C VAL A 744 0.78 14.99 -15.18
N TYR A 745 -0.42 14.41 -15.28
CA TYR A 745 -1.56 15.03 -15.96
C TYR A 745 -1.93 16.38 -15.34
N MET A 746 -2.03 16.45 -14.02
CA MET A 746 -2.36 17.70 -13.33
C MET A 746 -1.25 18.75 -13.41
N SER A 747 0.01 18.35 -13.59
CA SER A 747 1.13 19.29 -13.70
C SER A 747 0.99 20.25 -14.89
N PHE A 748 0.38 19.78 -16.00
CA PHE A 748 0.07 20.58 -17.18
C PHE A 748 -0.85 21.75 -16.82
N PHE A 749 -1.92 21.49 -16.05
CA PHE A 749 -2.86 22.53 -15.63
C PHE A 749 -2.28 23.45 -14.56
N LYS A 750 -1.49 22.89 -13.62
CA LYS A 750 -0.91 23.66 -12.51
C LYS A 750 0.20 24.62 -12.94
N ASN A 751 0.91 24.34 -14.05
CA ASN A 751 2.05 25.15 -14.51
C ASN A 751 1.75 25.95 -15.77
N ARG A 752 0.47 26.24 -16.03
CA ARG A 752 0.03 27.15 -17.09
C ARG A 752 0.45 28.59 -16.76
N PRO A 753 1.33 29.24 -17.57
CA PRO A 753 1.81 30.59 -17.26
C PRO A 753 0.73 31.67 -17.44
N GLU A 754 -0.37 31.35 -18.13
CA GLU A 754 -1.46 32.30 -18.40
C GLU A 754 -2.34 32.58 -17.19
N TYR A 755 -2.26 31.74 -16.14
CA TYR A 755 -3.13 31.81 -14.96
C TYR A 755 -2.32 31.77 -13.66
N ASN A 756 -2.84 32.41 -12.62
CA ASN A 756 -2.40 32.19 -11.26
C ASN A 756 -3.17 31.02 -10.66
N LEU A 757 -2.44 30.06 -10.10
CA LEU A 757 -3.00 28.94 -9.36
C LEU A 757 -3.24 29.35 -7.90
N TYR A 758 -4.47 29.22 -7.42
CA TYR A 758 -4.85 29.55 -6.04
C TYR A 758 -4.83 28.31 -5.16
N TYR A 759 -5.45 27.23 -5.64
CA TYR A 759 -5.68 26.00 -4.90
C TYR A 759 -5.70 24.80 -5.83
N SER A 760 -5.31 23.63 -5.30
CA SER A 760 -5.53 22.35 -5.97
C SER A 760 -5.70 21.24 -4.94
N ASP A 761 -6.68 20.36 -5.14
CA ASP A 761 -6.85 19.09 -4.40
C ASP A 761 -6.97 17.94 -5.38
N THR A 762 -5.89 17.16 -5.51
CA THR A 762 -5.79 15.93 -6.30
C THR A 762 -6.04 16.13 -7.80
N ASP A 763 -7.30 16.24 -8.20
CA ASP A 763 -7.85 16.34 -9.55
C ASP A 763 -8.53 17.69 -9.84
N SER A 764 -8.49 18.62 -8.89
CA SER A 764 -9.05 19.97 -9.04
C SER A 764 -8.00 21.07 -9.12
N ILE A 765 -8.35 22.19 -9.77
CA ILE A 765 -7.61 23.45 -9.74
C ILE A 765 -8.56 24.64 -9.59
N VAL A 766 -8.09 25.69 -8.92
CA VAL A 766 -8.76 26.99 -8.86
C VAL A 766 -7.82 28.05 -9.42
N ILE A 767 -8.27 28.76 -10.46
CA ILE A 767 -7.48 29.71 -11.25
C ILE A 767 -8.26 31.01 -11.51
N ASP A 768 -7.57 32.10 -11.86
CA ASP A 768 -8.11 33.42 -12.19
C ASP A 768 -8.41 33.60 -13.70
N GLY A 769 -9.00 32.57 -14.32
CA GLY A 769 -9.36 32.62 -15.74
C GLY A 769 -10.22 31.43 -16.16
N LEU A 770 -10.55 31.39 -17.45
CA LEU A 770 -11.27 30.28 -18.07
C LEU A 770 -10.30 29.40 -18.87
N LEU A 771 -10.40 28.09 -18.70
CA LEU A 771 -9.66 27.15 -19.54
C LEU A 771 -10.23 27.14 -20.97
N PRO A 772 -9.41 26.86 -22.00
CA PRO A 772 -9.88 26.64 -23.36
C PRO A 772 -10.96 25.55 -23.45
N ASP A 773 -12.00 25.80 -24.25
CA ASP A 773 -13.17 24.91 -24.36
C ASP A 773 -12.83 23.46 -24.70
N VAL A 774 -11.76 23.23 -25.48
CA VAL A 774 -11.29 21.86 -25.82
C VAL A 774 -10.90 21.03 -24.59
N LEU A 775 -10.48 21.69 -23.50
CA LEU A 775 -10.08 21.05 -22.24
C LEU A 775 -11.27 20.88 -21.28
N VAL A 776 -12.40 21.53 -21.55
CA VAL A 776 -13.57 21.59 -20.65
C VAL A 776 -14.73 20.79 -21.25
N GLY A 777 -15.36 19.94 -20.45
CA GLY A 777 -16.50 19.15 -20.90
C GLY A 777 -16.87 18.02 -19.96
N ASN A 778 -17.65 17.06 -20.46
CA ASN A 778 -18.15 15.92 -19.70
C ASN A 778 -17.42 14.60 -20.03
N GLU A 779 -16.48 14.61 -20.98
CA GLU A 779 -15.78 13.40 -21.40
C GLU A 779 -14.67 13.00 -20.41
N LEU A 780 -14.28 11.73 -20.44
CA LEU A 780 -13.27 11.17 -19.55
C LEU A 780 -11.94 11.94 -19.65
N GLY A 781 -11.50 12.51 -18.53
CA GLY A 781 -10.29 13.30 -18.42
C GLY A 781 -10.43 14.79 -18.72
N GLN A 782 -11.53 15.24 -19.35
CA GLN A 782 -11.79 16.68 -19.45
C GLN A 782 -12.12 17.27 -18.08
N LEU A 783 -11.96 18.58 -17.94
CA LEU A 783 -12.32 19.29 -16.73
C LEU A 783 -13.77 19.74 -16.78
N LYS A 784 -14.49 19.57 -15.68
CA LYS A 784 -15.81 20.16 -15.45
C LYS A 784 -15.61 21.47 -14.70
N LEU A 785 -16.23 22.55 -15.18
CA LEU A 785 -16.37 23.79 -14.41
C LEU A 785 -17.38 23.52 -13.29
N GLU A 786 -16.90 23.41 -12.05
CA GLU A 786 -17.74 23.16 -10.88
C GLU A 786 -18.38 24.45 -10.37
N TYR A 787 -17.59 25.52 -10.26
CA TYR A 787 -18.05 26.80 -9.72
C TYR A 787 -17.36 27.98 -10.40
N THR A 788 -18.11 29.05 -10.57
CA THR A 788 -17.58 30.39 -10.81
C THR A 788 -17.66 31.19 -9.51
N ILE A 789 -16.55 31.76 -9.06
CA ILE A 789 -16.35 32.21 -7.67
C ILE A 789 -16.11 33.72 -7.61
N ASN A 790 -16.91 34.40 -6.80
CA ASN A 790 -16.77 35.83 -6.48
C ASN A 790 -15.87 36.07 -5.27
N LYS A 791 -15.97 35.23 -4.23
CA LYS A 791 -15.13 35.33 -3.02
C LYS A 791 -14.51 33.98 -2.70
N ALA A 792 -13.22 33.95 -2.41
CA ALA A 792 -12.52 32.74 -2.02
C ALA A 792 -11.57 33.01 -0.85
N VAL A 793 -11.53 32.06 0.08
CA VAL A 793 -10.51 31.95 1.12
C VAL A 793 -10.02 30.50 1.25
N PHE A 794 -8.70 30.30 1.30
CA PHE A 794 -8.06 29.00 1.47
C PHE A 794 -7.08 29.08 2.66
N LEU A 795 -7.40 28.41 3.77
CA LEU A 795 -6.60 28.47 5.00
C LEU A 795 -5.60 27.32 5.12
N ALA A 796 -5.94 26.15 4.57
CA ALA A 796 -5.13 24.95 4.60
C ALA A 796 -5.61 23.94 3.53
N PRO A 797 -4.84 22.89 3.24
CA PRO A 797 -5.33 21.75 2.47
C PRO A 797 -6.67 21.25 3.02
N LYS A 798 -7.70 21.22 2.14
CA LYS A 798 -9.10 20.87 2.46
C LYS A 798 -9.79 21.78 3.50
N VAL A 799 -9.35 23.02 3.63
CA VAL A 799 -9.98 24.05 4.47
C VAL A 799 -10.14 25.34 3.67
N TYR A 800 -11.37 25.61 3.20
CA TYR A 800 -11.68 26.75 2.36
C TYR A 800 -13.15 27.19 2.45
N GLY A 801 -13.40 28.45 2.10
CA GLY A 801 -14.73 29.02 1.92
C GLY A 801 -14.83 29.70 0.56
N LEU A 802 -15.92 29.46 -0.16
CA LEU A 802 -16.21 30.05 -1.46
C LEU A 802 -17.58 30.73 -1.43
N VAL A 803 -17.73 31.82 -2.16
CA VAL A 803 -19.04 32.41 -2.51
C VAL A 803 -19.12 32.45 -4.03
N THR A 804 -20.09 31.73 -4.59
CA THR A 804 -20.28 31.63 -6.04
C THR A 804 -20.84 32.92 -6.63
N THR A 805 -20.85 33.03 -7.95
CA THR A 805 -21.54 34.13 -8.67
C THR A 805 -23.04 34.16 -8.41
N GLU A 806 -23.63 33.02 -8.07
CA GLU A 806 -25.05 32.87 -7.73
C GLU A 806 -25.34 33.18 -6.25
N GLY A 807 -24.32 33.51 -5.46
CA GLY A 807 -24.45 33.81 -4.03
C GLY A 807 -24.45 32.58 -3.11
N GLU A 808 -24.25 31.38 -3.65
CA GLU A 808 -24.12 30.16 -2.85
C GLU A 808 -22.82 30.17 -2.05
N GLU A 809 -22.91 29.85 -0.76
CA GLU A 809 -21.76 29.75 0.13
C GLU A 809 -21.33 28.29 0.33
N ILE A 810 -20.08 27.98 -0.01
CA ILE A 810 -19.52 26.64 0.06
C ILE A 810 -18.39 26.62 1.09
N ILE A 811 -18.64 25.96 2.21
CA ILE A 811 -17.68 25.81 3.30
C ILE A 811 -17.16 24.37 3.37
N LYS A 812 -15.83 24.23 3.40
CA LYS A 812 -15.15 22.95 3.61
C LYS A 812 -14.15 23.10 4.74
N VAL A 813 -14.32 22.30 5.79
CA VAL A 813 -13.38 22.23 6.92
C VAL A 813 -13.02 20.77 7.17
N LYS A 814 -11.73 20.44 7.07
CA LYS A 814 -11.24 19.08 7.24
C LYS A 814 -11.48 18.56 8.67
N GLY A 815 -12.23 17.47 8.78
CA GLY A 815 -12.45 16.77 10.05
C GLY A 815 -13.49 17.43 10.95
N VAL A 816 -14.43 18.17 10.35
CA VAL A 816 -15.59 18.79 11.02
C VAL A 816 -16.85 18.34 10.28
N SER A 817 -17.91 17.98 11.02
CA SER A 817 -19.21 17.61 10.43
C SER A 817 -19.93 18.82 9.85
N LYS A 818 -20.92 18.57 8.97
CA LYS A 818 -21.78 19.65 8.45
C LYS A 818 -22.59 20.30 9.56
N ASP A 819 -23.07 19.50 10.51
CA ASP A 819 -23.86 19.96 11.65
C ASP A 819 -23.03 20.91 12.52
N ALA A 820 -21.78 20.55 12.85
CA ALA A 820 -20.90 21.45 13.60
C ALA A 820 -20.56 22.75 12.84
N ILE A 821 -20.52 22.72 11.50
CA ILE A 821 -20.38 23.95 10.71
C ILE A 821 -21.62 24.84 10.84
N ALA A 822 -22.81 24.23 10.82
CA ALA A 822 -24.08 24.94 10.94
C ALA A 822 -24.32 25.47 12.37
N ASP A 823 -24.20 24.62 13.38
CA ASP A 823 -24.43 24.91 14.80
C ASP A 823 -23.57 26.07 15.31
N TYR A 824 -22.32 26.14 14.83
CA TYR A 824 -21.36 27.17 15.22
C TYR A 824 -21.21 28.28 14.18
N ASN A 825 -22.09 28.34 13.18
CA ASN A 825 -22.13 29.36 12.14
C ASN A 825 -20.76 29.63 11.50
N VAL A 826 -20.03 28.55 11.17
CA VAL A 826 -18.73 28.64 10.50
C VAL A 826 -18.95 29.00 9.03
N ASN A 827 -19.10 30.29 8.77
CA ASN A 827 -19.38 30.85 7.45
C ASN A 827 -18.11 31.45 6.78
N PHE A 828 -18.28 31.99 5.59
CA PHE A 828 -17.22 32.58 4.77
C PHE A 828 -16.53 33.73 5.51
N SER A 829 -17.31 34.60 6.18
CA SER A 829 -16.76 35.71 6.95
C SER A 829 -15.91 35.22 8.12
N ALA A 830 -16.32 34.14 8.79
CA ALA A 830 -15.54 33.50 9.84
C ALA A 830 -14.21 33.00 9.28
N LEU A 831 -14.21 32.27 8.15
CA LEU A 831 -12.98 31.79 7.52
C LEU A 831 -12.08 32.93 7.01
N GLU A 832 -12.65 33.97 6.42
CA GLU A 832 -11.90 35.12 5.92
C GLU A 832 -11.16 35.85 7.04
N SER A 833 -11.78 35.95 8.23
CA SER A 833 -11.14 36.55 9.40
C SER A 833 -9.87 35.79 9.84
N LEU A 834 -9.79 34.49 9.57
CA LEU A 834 -8.68 33.63 9.98
C LEU A 834 -7.42 33.77 9.11
N ILE A 835 -7.49 34.48 7.98
CA ILE A 835 -6.31 34.78 7.14
C ILE A 835 -5.29 35.64 7.91
N LEU A 836 -5.77 36.44 8.87
CA LEU A 836 -4.95 37.31 9.69
C LEU A 836 -4.05 36.51 10.63
N HIS A 837 -2.80 36.95 10.77
CA HIS A 837 -1.81 36.28 11.61
C HIS A 837 -2.33 36.03 13.05
N ASN A 838 -2.06 34.84 13.58
CA ASN A 838 -2.48 34.36 14.91
C ASN A 838 -4.00 34.30 15.16
N SER A 839 -4.84 34.45 14.14
CA SER A 839 -6.29 34.30 14.29
C SER A 839 -6.69 32.83 14.39
N LYS A 840 -7.63 32.54 15.29
CA LYS A 840 -8.15 31.20 15.54
C LYS A 840 -9.63 31.26 15.88
N LEU A 841 -10.37 30.26 15.44
CA LEU A 841 -11.75 30.01 15.82
C LEU A 841 -11.81 28.70 16.59
N VAL A 842 -12.42 28.71 17.77
CA VAL A 842 -12.58 27.51 18.61
C VAL A 842 -14.07 27.25 18.76
N PHE A 843 -14.48 26.03 18.46
CA PHE A 843 -15.86 25.56 18.60
C PHE A 843 -15.86 24.07 18.92
N ASN A 844 -16.97 23.53 19.44
CA ASN A 844 -17.04 22.10 19.74
C ASN A 844 -17.61 21.31 18.56
N GLN A 845 -17.32 20.03 18.52
CA GLN A 845 -17.99 19.08 17.62
C GLN A 845 -18.22 17.76 18.35
N LYS A 846 -19.35 17.12 18.07
CA LYS A 846 -19.62 15.76 18.54
C LYS A 846 -18.69 14.79 17.81
N LYS A 847 -17.88 14.04 18.55
CA LYS A 847 -17.03 12.95 18.03
C LYS A 847 -17.41 11.62 18.65
N TRP A 848 -17.34 10.60 17.81
CA TRP A 848 -17.70 9.24 18.14
C TRP A 848 -16.44 8.43 18.41
N PHE A 849 -16.29 7.96 19.63
CA PHE A 849 -15.19 7.11 20.11
C PHE A 849 -15.68 5.67 20.18
N LYS A 850 -14.89 4.73 19.66
CA LYS A 850 -15.30 3.32 19.50
C LYS A 850 -14.29 2.43 20.20
N ALA A 851 -14.72 1.79 21.29
CA ALA A 851 -13.98 0.74 21.96
C ALA A 851 -14.51 -0.61 21.47
N MET A 852 -13.96 -1.07 20.33
CA MET A 852 -14.46 -2.22 19.56
C MET A 852 -14.64 -3.48 20.40
N PHE A 853 -13.67 -3.80 21.25
CA PHE A 853 -13.68 -5.01 22.06
C PHE A 853 -14.52 -4.88 23.34
N GLU A 854 -14.76 -3.65 23.79
CA GLU A 854 -15.63 -3.39 24.95
C GLU A 854 -17.12 -3.39 24.57
N GLY A 855 -17.45 -3.36 23.28
CA GLY A 855 -18.83 -3.21 22.83
C GLY A 855 -19.37 -1.80 23.01
N LYS A 856 -18.51 -0.78 23.09
CA LYS A 856 -18.88 0.57 23.53
C LYS A 856 -18.63 1.64 22.47
N ILE A 857 -19.62 2.51 22.28
CA ILE A 857 -19.52 3.72 21.46
C ILE A 857 -19.93 4.92 22.31
N SER A 858 -19.04 5.89 22.44
CA SER A 858 -19.28 7.13 23.20
C SER A 858 -19.28 8.33 22.26
N VAL A 859 -20.21 9.26 22.48
CA VAL A 859 -20.32 10.52 21.76
C VAL A 859 -19.95 11.63 22.74
N LEU A 860 -18.83 12.31 22.46
CA LEU A 860 -18.31 13.39 23.30
C LEU A 860 -18.17 14.67 22.50
N ASP A 861 -18.43 15.80 23.14
CA ASP A 861 -18.09 17.11 22.61
C ASP A 861 -16.59 17.37 22.74
N VAL A 862 -15.94 17.61 21.60
CA VAL A 862 -14.50 17.86 21.54
C VAL A 862 -14.26 19.23 20.94
N ALA A 863 -13.45 20.04 21.62
CA ALA A 863 -13.02 21.33 21.11
C ALA A 863 -12.20 21.15 19.82
N TYR A 864 -12.53 21.94 18.81
CA TYR A 864 -11.83 22.02 17.53
C TYR A 864 -11.30 23.44 17.34
N GLN A 865 -10.00 23.54 17.09
CA GLN A 865 -9.34 24.80 16.78
C GLN A 865 -9.08 24.92 15.28
N LEU A 866 -9.74 25.87 14.64
CA LEU A 866 -9.56 26.21 13.24
C LEU A 866 -8.64 27.42 13.09
N GLN A 867 -7.56 27.24 12.31
CA GLN A 867 -6.58 28.29 12.01
C GLN A 867 -5.83 27.96 10.72
N VAL A 868 -5.13 28.95 10.15
CA VAL A 868 -4.19 28.74 9.05
C VAL A 868 -3.06 27.81 9.49
N THR A 869 -2.66 26.87 8.61
CA THR A 869 -1.56 25.94 8.91
C THR A 869 -0.43 26.09 7.90
N SER A 870 0.83 25.94 8.35
CA SER A 870 2.05 26.04 7.53
C SER A 870 2.73 24.68 7.32
N SER A 871 1.96 23.59 7.29
CA SER A 871 2.49 22.21 7.34
C SER A 871 3.21 21.76 6.05
N LYS A 872 2.93 22.41 4.91
CA LYS A 872 3.54 22.07 3.62
C LYS A 872 4.39 23.19 3.03
N ARG A 873 4.12 24.43 3.43
CA ARG A 873 4.67 25.62 2.79
C ARG A 873 4.80 26.76 3.79
N THR A 874 5.70 27.70 3.53
CA THR A 874 5.98 28.80 4.44
C THR A 874 5.03 29.96 4.20
N ASN A 875 4.47 30.47 5.31
CA ASN A 875 3.54 31.57 5.31
C ASN A 875 4.27 32.92 5.37
N ILE A 876 4.05 33.79 4.36
CA ILE A 876 4.59 35.16 4.36
C ILE A 876 3.49 36.14 4.71
N TYR A 877 3.73 36.88 5.77
CA TYR A 877 2.88 37.98 6.17
C TYR A 877 3.55 39.33 5.90
N LYS A 878 2.79 40.29 5.40
CA LYS A 878 3.19 41.70 5.30
C LYS A 878 2.47 42.52 6.36
N GLU A 879 3.22 43.36 7.05
CA GLU A 879 2.65 44.39 7.93
C GLU A 879 2.09 45.53 7.11
N LYS A 880 0.93 46.05 7.52
CA LYS A 880 0.35 47.27 6.99
C LYS A 880 -0.23 48.10 8.11
N GLU A 881 0.14 49.38 8.13
CA GLU A 881 -0.49 50.38 8.99
C GLU A 881 -1.89 50.69 8.46
N CYS A 882 -2.90 50.54 9.31
CA CYS A 882 -4.27 50.92 9.01
C CYS A 882 -4.74 51.93 10.06
N LEU A 883 -5.33 53.04 9.63
CA LEU A 883 -5.96 54.00 10.55
C LEU A 883 -7.37 53.49 10.91
N HIS A 884 -7.63 53.30 12.20
CA HIS A 884 -8.97 53.03 12.71
C HIS A 884 -9.26 54.00 13.86
N ASN A 885 -10.30 54.83 13.73
CA ASN A 885 -10.64 55.91 14.68
C ASN A 885 -9.44 56.82 15.01
N GLY A 886 -8.67 57.21 14.00
CA GLY A 886 -7.50 58.10 14.17
C GLY A 886 -6.29 57.47 14.87
N LYS A 887 -6.32 56.17 15.17
CA LYS A 887 -5.17 55.43 15.72
C LYS A 887 -4.56 54.50 14.67
N ILE A 888 -3.24 54.51 14.56
CA ILE A 888 -2.49 53.57 13.74
C ILE A 888 -2.63 52.17 14.36
N LYS A 889 -3.12 51.20 13.58
CA LYS A 889 -3.20 49.80 13.96
C LYS A 889 -2.43 48.98 12.92
N ASN A 890 -1.39 48.28 13.34
CA ASN A 890 -0.67 47.35 12.46
C ASN A 890 -1.54 46.11 12.24
N ARG A 891 -1.95 45.87 10.99
CA ARG A 891 -2.59 44.62 10.58
C ARG A 891 -1.58 43.81 9.76
N ILE A 892 -1.43 42.55 10.14
CA ILE A 892 -0.55 41.60 9.47
C ILE A 892 -1.41 40.82 8.46
N PHE A 893 -1.15 41.04 7.17
CA PHE A 893 -1.87 40.42 6.05
C PHE A 893 -1.03 39.33 5.39
N TYR A 894 -1.69 38.32 4.85
CA TYR A 894 -1.01 37.23 4.16
C TYR A 894 -0.84 37.55 2.67
N ILE A 895 0.37 37.42 2.09
CA ILE A 895 0.53 37.69 0.64
C ILE A 895 1.22 36.59 -0.18
N LYS A 896 1.90 35.58 0.40
CA LYS A 896 2.52 34.54 -0.45
C LYS A 896 2.90 33.27 0.29
N ILE A 897 2.61 32.13 -0.34
CA ILE A 897 3.08 30.82 0.12
C ILE A 897 4.37 30.46 -0.65
N LEU A 898 5.52 30.31 0.03
CA LEU A 898 6.76 29.81 -0.60
C LEU A 898 6.88 28.28 -0.53
N PRO A 899 7.41 27.61 -1.58
CA PRO A 899 7.84 26.22 -1.48
C PRO A 899 8.78 26.01 -0.29
N TYR A 900 8.65 24.88 0.40
CA TYR A 900 9.53 24.57 1.52
C TYR A 900 10.97 24.45 1.03
N LEU A 901 11.82 25.39 1.44
CA LEU A 901 13.27 25.36 1.28
C LEU A 901 13.89 25.01 2.64
N LYS A 902 14.20 23.73 2.88
CA LYS A 902 15.16 23.31 3.93
C LYS A 902 15.81 22.00 3.47
N LYS A 903 17.12 21.79 3.56
CA LYS A 903 18.26 22.53 4.16
C LYS A 903 19.50 22.19 3.30
N LYS A 904 20.54 23.02 3.36
CA LYS A 904 21.92 22.67 2.94
C LYS A 904 22.33 21.31 3.48
#